data_AF-A0A971AYW2-F1
#
_entry.id   AF-A0A971AYW2-F1
#
_cell.length_a   1.000
_cell.length_b   1.000
_cell.length_c   1.000
_cell.angle_alpha   90.00
_cell.angle_beta   90.00
_cell.angle_gamma   90.00
#
_symmetry.space_group_name_H-M   'P 1'
#
loop_
_entity.id
_entity.type
_entity.pdbx_description
1 polymer ?
#
loop_
_entity_poly.entity_id
_entity_poly.type
_entity_poly.pdbx_seq_one_letter_code
_entity_poly.pdbx_strand_id
1 'polypeptide(L)'
;MLRFTSVRTQLWVTLLLAFALTVPASSAEPEVRTALGEGLLLCSSAGEADRQLDDRGVSKPLAPPIDDSIRQFMQDRDYGEALKAIDAAMVKEGAPLDYLTYLKGRALFLQGEHAKAAQVLRLLDASYPESPWGRRARFDAAQAYARQGDYRAAEAVYRNEAEYLFGPDRRQQIADVYLEFADAAFAPQDSQTEPDYRKALQFYLAALEVAPKPDKRVEIEMRIARCHQGLDDTGTAAEEYAKFIESHPDSDMVIDARFRLGQCRLAQNRPAEARRTWQDLLATHADSDSPRIAEAAFRLAETWGIPKPAGAAALDLGVAALRSFLERFPKHENAGKARLQMAESYMHQQRFAEAVESLQSFLDDKQFAESDQIPNARDLLGQCYQLQEKYDDAIRVWRQFLVEHTADERWNTVQQEIIDTEYLRAADRYQGKEFDKARDDFSKFLAQYPLDERCPGILLLFGEMAYREEKWTDAIAAWKRVVSKYPERYEAGDAQFRIAETLEKNLGKFEEALKAYREAKVGSKAADARQAAARLTAKRLTVVTERVFRTDEPARLQLSTRNIESVTVCVYPIDMETYFRKMHCAPGVEQLDIALIDPEQTIEFQVPQYEKYRETDSTIEIPFGDRAAGVMAVTVSSRRLEATTLVIRSDLDVIVKSSRDEMFVFAENMLTGKAWPGARLLLSDGQRLLAEGVTGEDGVFHQAFEQLADAEDVSVFAAVGDHIASNAVGLSGLTVAQGLEDEGYLYTDRPAYRAGEEVHVRGWIRRVESDKYVADDGRKFVLEVFDVRDRMLRQKEVVLSRFGAFHDSFELPATSPQGQYRVTVRDDEKRTYSGAFVVHEYKPEPIRLVVDCPRRVFYRGETIEGTIRAEHYYGAPLVGKEIQYKLSDGEMHTTTTDDEGLAHFVFPTREYSEKQTLVLRASLPEKNLDTMVDFYLATQAYSIGLSTSRPLFLAGESFEVTAKTFTPEGKPAGQPLMLKVLERTEVGGKIGERLVETLELATGDADGVGRVTVTVKEGGNYILRAEGTDRFENPVSGRADVTISGDDDEIRLRILADRHTYKAGDRADIPLHWRGAPALALVTFQGAKILDYRLVELKTGRNNLPVDFDADLAPNFELAVALMTDGDRKGGREDRGETLPRSQLAVHRRARADGQNEVEIGWR
;
A
#
# COMPACT_ATOMS: atom_id res chain seq x y z
N MET A 1 -31.15 44.66 15.71
CA MET A 1 -31.77 44.80 14.37
C MET A 1 -33.22 44.35 14.47
N LEU A 2 -34.12 45.18 15.00
CA LEU A 2 -35.08 46.04 14.29
C LEU A 2 -36.05 45.32 13.31
N ARG A 3 -37.24 44.99 13.87
CA ARG A 3 -38.62 45.04 13.31
C ARG A 3 -38.83 44.66 11.84
N PHE A 4 -39.40 43.48 11.57
CA PHE A 4 -40.18 43.20 10.35
C PHE A 4 -41.25 42.10 10.57
N THR A 5 -42.28 42.39 11.37
CA THR A 5 -43.53 41.61 11.40
C THR A 5 -44.70 42.57 11.51
N SER A 6 -45.33 42.90 10.38
CA SER A 6 -46.70 43.49 10.29
C SER A 6 -47.13 43.89 8.85
N VAL A 7 -46.27 43.87 7.83
CA VAL A 7 -46.58 44.56 6.55
C VAL A 7 -47.22 43.68 5.47
N ARG A 8 -47.09 42.34 5.53
CA ARG A 8 -47.54 41.44 4.44
C ARG A 8 -49.06 41.24 4.35
N THR A 9 -49.79 41.27 5.47
CA THR A 9 -51.26 41.13 5.48
C THR A 9 -51.95 42.44 5.07
N GLN A 10 -51.32 43.60 5.32
CA GLN A 10 -51.81 44.89 4.86
C GLN A 10 -51.57 45.10 3.35
N LEU A 11 -50.48 44.59 2.77
CA LEU A 11 -50.23 44.73 1.33
C LEU A 11 -51.24 43.97 0.45
N TRP A 12 -51.69 42.77 0.85
CA TRP A 12 -52.66 41.99 0.09
C TRP A 12 -54.08 42.58 0.12
N VAL A 13 -54.49 43.17 1.25
CA VAL A 13 -55.77 43.89 1.36
C VAL A 13 -55.72 45.23 0.61
N THR A 14 -54.56 45.89 0.57
CA THR A 14 -54.39 47.17 -0.16
C THR A 14 -54.29 46.97 -1.68
N LEU A 15 -53.72 45.86 -2.17
CA LEU A 15 -53.68 45.54 -3.61
C LEU A 15 -55.06 45.16 -4.18
N LEU A 16 -55.91 44.48 -3.40
CA LEU A 16 -57.28 44.17 -3.79
C LEU A 16 -58.20 45.41 -3.80
N LEU A 17 -57.94 46.40 -2.95
CA LEU A 17 -58.67 47.67 -2.92
C LEU A 17 -58.16 48.72 -3.93
N ALA A 18 -56.86 48.73 -4.25
CA ALA A 18 -56.28 49.69 -5.20
C ALA A 18 -56.61 49.37 -6.67
N PHE A 19 -56.92 48.13 -7.03
CA PHE A 19 -57.28 47.76 -8.40
C PHE A 19 -58.77 47.98 -8.75
N ALA A 20 -59.62 48.29 -7.76
CA ALA A 20 -61.04 48.56 -7.96
C ALA A 20 -61.35 50.00 -8.41
N LEU A 21 -60.41 50.94 -8.30
CA LEU A 21 -60.61 52.34 -8.64
C LEU A 21 -59.43 52.90 -9.45
N THR A 22 -59.70 53.18 -10.73
CA THR A 22 -58.96 54.06 -11.68
C THR A 22 -57.55 53.64 -12.15
N VAL A 23 -57.42 53.14 -13.39
CA VAL A 23 -56.42 53.52 -14.45
C VAL A 23 -56.85 52.84 -15.79
N PRO A 24 -56.83 53.53 -16.95
CA PRO A 24 -57.17 52.93 -18.24
C PRO A 24 -56.04 52.05 -18.81
N ALA A 25 -56.44 51.06 -19.61
CA ALA A 25 -55.61 50.00 -20.16
C ALA A 25 -54.54 50.50 -21.16
N SER A 26 -53.32 50.79 -20.71
CA SER A 26 -52.15 50.71 -21.61
C SER A 26 -50.77 50.55 -20.94
N SER A 27 -50.66 50.30 -19.63
CA SER A 27 -49.32 50.22 -18.99
C SER A 27 -49.25 49.33 -17.74
N ALA A 28 -49.35 48.00 -17.89
CA ALA A 28 -49.02 47.03 -16.85
C ALA A 28 -48.37 45.77 -17.45
N GLU A 29 -47.38 45.22 -16.73
CA GLU A 29 -46.48 44.13 -17.12
C GLU A 29 -47.12 42.72 -17.22
N PRO A 30 -46.49 41.76 -17.94
CA PRO A 30 -47.09 40.47 -18.33
C PRO A 30 -47.40 39.51 -17.17
N GLU A 31 -46.73 39.61 -16.02
CA GLU A 31 -46.85 38.66 -14.91
C GLU A 31 -48.17 38.79 -14.11
N VAL A 32 -48.89 39.90 -14.24
CA VAL A 32 -50.20 40.13 -13.59
C VAL A 32 -51.36 39.49 -14.37
N ARG A 33 -51.17 39.15 -15.65
CA ARG A 33 -52.19 38.43 -16.45
C ARG A 33 -52.33 36.96 -16.06
N THR A 34 -51.29 36.35 -15.48
CA THR A 34 -51.26 34.92 -15.13
C THR A 34 -52.00 34.65 -13.82
N ALA A 35 -51.88 35.52 -12.81
CA ALA A 35 -52.54 35.34 -11.51
C ALA A 35 -54.08 35.50 -11.56
N LEU A 36 -54.61 36.35 -12.45
CA LEU A 36 -56.06 36.46 -12.71
C LEU A 36 -56.59 35.31 -13.57
N GLY A 37 -55.76 34.71 -14.42
CA GLY A 37 -56.09 33.49 -15.17
C GLY A 37 -56.17 32.26 -14.26
N GLU A 38 -55.23 32.12 -13.33
CA GLU A 38 -55.16 30.98 -12.40
C GLU A 38 -56.22 31.03 -11.29
N GLY A 39 -56.59 32.21 -10.79
CA GLY A 39 -57.69 32.36 -9.83
C GLY A 39 -59.08 32.00 -10.42
N LEU A 40 -59.29 32.23 -11.72
CA LEU A 40 -60.50 31.78 -12.43
C LEU A 40 -60.45 30.27 -12.75
N LEU A 41 -59.28 29.71 -13.03
CA LEU A 41 -59.05 28.27 -13.25
C LEU A 41 -59.21 27.43 -11.95
N LEU A 42 -58.83 28.00 -10.80
CA LEU A 42 -59.05 27.40 -9.48
C LEU A 42 -60.54 27.42 -9.07
N CYS A 43 -61.30 28.43 -9.50
CA CYS A 43 -62.75 28.46 -9.31
C CYS A 43 -63.49 27.47 -10.24
N SER A 44 -62.98 27.20 -11.45
CA SER A 44 -63.56 26.17 -12.33
C SER A 44 -63.30 24.75 -11.84
N SER A 45 -62.10 24.49 -11.29
CA SER A 45 -61.68 23.18 -10.75
C SER A 45 -62.20 22.89 -9.33
N ALA A 46 -62.70 23.90 -8.59
CA ALA A 46 -63.36 23.69 -7.31
C ALA A 46 -64.60 22.77 -7.37
N GLY A 47 -65.22 22.62 -8.55
CA GLY A 47 -66.28 21.63 -8.78
C GLY A 47 -65.78 20.27 -9.32
N GLU A 48 -64.51 20.15 -9.67
CA GLU A 48 -63.93 18.89 -10.19
C GLU A 48 -63.34 18.01 -9.09
N ALA A 49 -62.96 18.60 -7.95
CA ALA A 49 -62.41 17.87 -6.80
C ALA A 49 -63.45 17.07 -5.98
N ASP A 50 -64.76 17.25 -6.25
CA ASP A 50 -65.86 16.56 -5.56
C ASP A 50 -66.48 15.42 -6.39
N ARG A 51 -65.78 14.95 -7.44
CA ARG A 51 -66.28 13.84 -8.26
C ARG A 51 -66.22 12.53 -7.49
N GLN A 52 -67.36 12.06 -6.99
CA GLN A 52 -67.53 10.64 -6.68
C GLN A 52 -67.37 9.83 -7.96
N LEU A 53 -66.31 9.02 -7.99
CA LEU A 53 -66.15 7.96 -8.96
C LEU A 53 -67.18 6.86 -8.64
N ASP A 54 -67.81 6.28 -9.66
CA ASP A 54 -68.58 5.06 -9.46
C ASP A 54 -67.65 3.84 -9.27
N ASP A 55 -68.21 2.67 -8.98
CA ASP A 55 -67.48 1.40 -8.79
C ASP A 55 -66.62 0.99 -10.02
N ARG A 56 -66.67 1.75 -11.13
CA ARG A 56 -65.91 1.53 -12.36
C ARG A 56 -64.92 2.66 -12.68
N GLY A 57 -64.72 3.62 -11.77
CA GLY A 57 -63.75 4.71 -11.95
C GLY A 57 -64.18 5.77 -12.98
N VAL A 58 -65.47 5.85 -13.32
CA VAL A 58 -66.00 6.89 -14.22
C VAL A 58 -66.62 8.01 -13.40
N SER A 59 -66.28 9.24 -13.76
CA SER A 59 -66.68 10.43 -13.02
C SER A 59 -68.17 10.73 -13.21
N LYS A 60 -68.97 10.70 -12.14
CA LYS A 60 -70.39 11.12 -12.22
C LYS A 60 -70.47 12.60 -12.65
N PRO A 61 -71.40 12.97 -13.57
CA PRO A 61 -71.61 14.37 -13.88
C PRO A 61 -72.14 15.11 -12.64
N LEU A 62 -71.45 16.17 -12.24
CA LEU A 62 -71.79 16.99 -11.06
C LEU A 62 -73.21 17.58 -11.16
N ALA A 63 -73.64 17.91 -12.39
CA ALA A 63 -74.95 18.46 -12.69
C ALA A 63 -76.04 17.37 -12.77
N PRO A 64 -77.08 17.41 -11.93
CA PRO A 64 -78.22 16.52 -12.06
C PRO A 64 -78.98 16.80 -13.38
N PRO A 65 -79.67 15.79 -13.94
CA PRO A 65 -80.46 15.98 -15.15
C PRO A 65 -81.58 17.00 -14.90
N ILE A 66 -81.74 17.94 -15.83
CA ILE A 66 -82.78 18.96 -15.83
C ILE A 66 -83.47 18.98 -17.18
N ASP A 67 -84.63 19.64 -17.25
CA ASP A 67 -85.38 19.82 -18.49
C ASP A 67 -84.52 20.50 -19.57
N ASP A 68 -84.43 19.91 -20.76
CA ASP A 68 -83.56 20.41 -21.85
C ASP A 68 -83.94 21.84 -22.27
N SER A 69 -85.20 22.22 -22.10
CA SER A 69 -85.67 23.58 -22.38
C SER A 69 -84.96 24.63 -21.52
N ILE A 70 -84.68 24.34 -20.24
CA ILE A 70 -83.93 25.24 -19.35
C ILE A 70 -82.51 25.44 -19.90
N ARG A 71 -81.86 24.36 -20.33
CA ARG A 71 -80.50 24.42 -20.89
C ARG A 71 -80.48 25.23 -22.17
N GLN A 72 -81.44 24.99 -23.06
CA GLN A 72 -81.58 25.68 -24.33
C GLN A 72 -81.80 27.19 -24.12
N PHE A 73 -82.75 27.60 -23.27
CA PHE A 73 -82.99 29.02 -22.99
C PHE A 73 -81.80 29.72 -22.33
N MET A 74 -81.09 29.02 -21.43
CA MET A 74 -79.85 29.53 -20.84
C MET A 74 -78.73 29.72 -21.88
N GLN A 75 -78.65 28.88 -22.91
CA GLN A 75 -77.68 28.98 -24.01
C GLN A 75 -78.05 30.08 -25.01
N ASP A 76 -79.33 30.18 -25.37
CA ASP A 76 -79.87 31.18 -26.29
C ASP A 76 -79.93 32.59 -25.69
N ARG A 77 -79.55 32.71 -24.41
CA ARG A 77 -79.57 33.95 -23.60
C ARG A 77 -80.97 34.52 -23.38
N ASP A 78 -82.00 33.70 -23.56
CA ASP A 78 -83.38 34.03 -23.22
C ASP A 78 -83.64 33.75 -21.74
N TYR A 79 -83.04 34.58 -20.88
CA TYR A 79 -83.08 34.36 -19.43
C TYR A 79 -84.47 34.52 -18.82
N GLY A 80 -85.36 35.27 -19.49
CA GLY A 80 -86.75 35.43 -19.05
C GLY A 80 -87.54 34.13 -19.19
N GLU A 81 -87.44 33.45 -20.33
CA GLU A 81 -88.05 32.14 -20.53
C GLU A 81 -87.32 31.04 -19.74
N ALA A 82 -85.99 31.14 -19.58
CA ALA A 82 -85.23 30.24 -18.70
C ALA A 82 -85.74 30.27 -17.26
N LEU A 83 -86.03 31.44 -16.69
CA LEU A 83 -86.56 31.56 -15.33
C LEU A 83 -87.95 30.94 -15.17
N LYS A 84 -88.84 31.12 -16.14
CA LYS A 84 -90.16 30.47 -16.15
C LYS A 84 -90.03 28.94 -16.20
N ALA A 85 -89.13 28.44 -17.05
CA ALA A 85 -88.86 27.01 -17.17
C ALA A 85 -88.24 26.44 -15.88
N ILE A 86 -87.31 27.17 -15.24
CA ILE A 86 -86.73 26.79 -13.94
C ILE A 86 -87.80 26.77 -12.86
N ASP A 87 -88.64 27.81 -12.75
CA ASP A 87 -89.71 27.89 -11.75
C ASP A 87 -90.74 26.77 -11.93
N ALA A 88 -91.09 26.42 -13.17
CA ALA A 88 -91.95 25.28 -13.46
C ALA A 88 -91.30 23.93 -13.09
N ALA A 89 -89.99 23.80 -13.29
CA ALA A 89 -89.25 22.58 -12.93
C ALA A 89 -89.09 22.42 -11.42
N MET A 90 -88.98 23.51 -10.66
CA MET A 90 -88.82 23.48 -9.20
C MET A 90 -90.04 22.96 -8.44
N VAL A 91 -91.24 22.95 -9.04
CA VAL A 91 -92.47 22.45 -8.41
C VAL A 91 -92.70 20.95 -8.68
N LYS A 92 -91.90 20.33 -9.55
CA LYS A 92 -91.99 18.90 -9.86
C LYS A 92 -91.43 18.04 -8.71
N GLU A 93 -92.10 16.94 -8.42
CA GLU A 93 -91.66 15.99 -7.38
C GLU A 93 -90.33 15.33 -7.79
N GLY A 94 -89.35 15.30 -6.87
CA GLY A 94 -88.00 14.79 -7.14
C GLY A 94 -87.06 15.76 -7.89
N ALA A 95 -87.44 17.02 -8.08
CA ALA A 95 -86.59 18.01 -8.73
C ALA A 95 -85.29 18.27 -7.94
N PRO A 96 -84.14 18.47 -8.62
CA PRO A 96 -82.89 18.85 -7.97
C PRO A 96 -82.94 20.32 -7.54
N LEU A 97 -83.63 20.59 -6.44
CA LEU A 97 -84.00 21.93 -6.00
C LEU A 97 -82.79 22.83 -5.74
N ASP A 98 -81.70 22.26 -5.23
CA ASP A 98 -80.46 22.99 -4.99
C ASP A 98 -79.83 23.46 -6.33
N TYR A 99 -79.66 22.56 -7.30
CA TYR A 99 -79.12 22.92 -8.62
C TYR A 99 -80.03 23.87 -9.40
N LEU A 100 -81.35 23.65 -9.37
CA LEU A 100 -82.31 24.55 -10.02
C LEU A 100 -82.31 25.93 -9.35
N THR A 101 -82.14 26.01 -8.03
CA THR A 101 -82.00 27.29 -7.31
C THR A 101 -80.70 28.00 -7.71
N TYR A 102 -79.59 27.27 -7.91
CA TYR A 102 -78.33 27.83 -8.43
C TYR A 102 -78.52 28.39 -9.84
N LEU A 103 -79.13 27.61 -10.74
CA LEU A 103 -79.42 28.04 -12.12
C LEU A 103 -80.37 29.24 -12.16
N LYS A 104 -81.37 29.30 -11.27
CA LYS A 104 -82.26 30.45 -11.12
C LYS A 104 -81.48 31.70 -10.75
N GLY A 105 -80.59 31.59 -9.76
CA GLY A 105 -79.69 32.66 -9.36
C GLY A 105 -78.78 33.13 -10.50
N ARG A 106 -78.24 32.19 -11.29
CA ARG A 106 -77.39 32.48 -12.46
C ARG A 106 -78.16 33.15 -13.60
N ALA A 107 -79.38 32.68 -13.90
CA ALA A 107 -80.25 33.26 -14.92
C ALA A 107 -80.63 34.70 -14.57
N LEU A 108 -81.02 34.95 -13.30
CA LEU A 108 -81.28 36.31 -12.79
C LEU A 108 -80.04 37.21 -12.90
N PHE A 109 -78.85 36.68 -12.59
CA PHE A 109 -77.61 37.44 -12.69
C PHE A 109 -77.31 37.85 -14.14
N LEU A 110 -77.47 36.92 -15.09
CA LEU A 110 -77.22 37.15 -16.51
C LEU A 110 -78.28 38.06 -17.17
N GLN A 111 -79.51 38.07 -16.66
CA GLN A 111 -80.58 38.98 -17.09
C GLN A 111 -80.37 40.44 -16.61
N GLY A 112 -79.39 40.69 -15.73
CA GLY A 112 -79.11 42.00 -15.14
C GLY A 112 -79.87 42.27 -13.83
N GLU A 113 -80.65 41.31 -13.33
CA GLU A 113 -81.40 41.42 -12.08
C GLU A 113 -80.54 41.05 -10.86
N HIS A 114 -79.43 41.77 -10.70
CA HIS A 114 -78.37 41.42 -9.75
C HIS A 114 -78.84 41.33 -8.29
N ALA A 115 -79.75 42.21 -7.85
CA ALA A 115 -80.28 42.19 -6.47
C ALA A 115 -81.07 40.91 -6.16
N LYS A 116 -81.92 40.47 -7.10
CA LYS A 116 -82.68 39.22 -6.97
C LYS A 116 -81.75 38.01 -7.09
N ALA A 117 -80.77 38.07 -7.99
CA ALA A 117 -79.77 37.02 -8.14
C ALA A 117 -79.00 36.78 -6.82
N ALA A 118 -78.50 37.85 -6.19
CA ALA A 118 -77.75 37.77 -4.94
C ALA A 118 -78.58 37.20 -3.78
N GLN A 119 -79.89 37.49 -3.76
CA GLN A 119 -80.82 36.94 -2.78
C GLN A 119 -81.07 35.44 -2.99
N VAL A 120 -81.35 35.02 -4.23
CA VAL A 120 -81.59 33.61 -4.58
C VAL A 120 -80.34 32.75 -4.35
N LEU A 121 -79.17 33.26 -4.70
CA LEU A 121 -77.90 32.55 -4.50
C LEU A 121 -77.51 32.44 -3.02
N ARG A 122 -77.80 33.45 -2.19
CA ARG A 122 -77.66 33.32 -0.72
C ARG A 122 -78.69 32.36 -0.12
N LEU A 123 -79.91 32.33 -0.66
CA LEU A 123 -80.96 31.43 -0.18
C LEU A 123 -80.60 29.97 -0.45
N LEU A 124 -79.91 29.68 -1.56
CA LEU A 124 -79.38 28.35 -1.83
C LEU A 124 -78.45 27.89 -0.71
N ASP A 125 -77.50 28.75 -0.34
CA ASP A 125 -76.50 28.44 0.70
C ASP A 125 -77.16 28.22 2.07
N ALA A 126 -78.18 29.02 2.40
CA ALA A 126 -78.92 28.89 3.66
C ALA A 126 -79.85 27.67 3.69
N SER A 127 -80.44 27.29 2.56
CA SER A 127 -81.46 26.23 2.47
C SER A 127 -80.87 24.86 2.16
N TYR A 128 -79.67 24.83 1.55
CA TYR A 128 -78.95 23.62 1.18
C TYR A 128 -77.45 23.75 1.53
N PRO A 129 -77.07 23.77 2.82
CA PRO A 129 -75.70 24.02 3.24
C PRO A 129 -74.67 22.99 2.73
N GLU A 130 -75.12 21.76 2.52
CA GLU A 130 -74.31 20.63 2.00
C GLU A 130 -74.38 20.52 0.47
N SER A 131 -74.99 21.48 -0.24
CA SER A 131 -75.10 21.41 -1.70
C SER A 131 -73.72 21.54 -2.36
N PRO A 132 -73.38 20.71 -3.35
CA PRO A 132 -72.15 20.88 -4.14
C PRO A 132 -72.13 22.21 -4.92
N TRP A 133 -73.28 22.89 -5.04
CA TRP A 133 -73.43 24.20 -5.68
C TRP A 133 -73.28 25.38 -4.71
N GLY A 134 -73.23 25.13 -3.40
CA GLY A 134 -73.19 26.16 -2.35
C GLY A 134 -72.06 27.17 -2.53
N ARG A 135 -70.82 26.71 -2.70
CA ARG A 135 -69.68 27.62 -2.89
C ARG A 135 -69.74 28.40 -4.20
N ARG A 136 -70.14 27.76 -5.30
CA ARG A 136 -70.36 28.46 -6.59
C ARG A 136 -71.43 29.53 -6.44
N ALA A 137 -72.50 29.25 -5.71
CA ALA A 137 -73.54 30.21 -5.41
C ALA A 137 -73.03 31.39 -4.55
N ARG A 138 -72.15 31.16 -3.56
CA ARG A 138 -71.50 32.23 -2.79
C ARG A 138 -70.64 33.16 -3.66
N PHE A 139 -69.81 32.60 -4.54
CA PHE A 139 -69.01 33.39 -5.49
C PHE A 139 -69.88 34.20 -6.46
N ASP A 140 -70.94 33.59 -6.98
CA ASP A 140 -71.87 34.26 -7.88
C ASP A 140 -72.71 35.32 -7.15
N ALA A 141 -73.04 35.10 -5.87
CA ALA A 141 -73.68 36.11 -5.02
C ALA A 141 -72.75 37.31 -4.79
N ALA A 142 -71.45 37.07 -4.55
CA ALA A 142 -70.44 38.12 -4.44
C ALA A 142 -70.29 38.93 -5.75
N GLN A 143 -70.30 38.26 -6.91
CA GLN A 143 -70.32 38.93 -8.22
C GLN A 143 -71.59 39.77 -8.39
N ALA A 144 -72.74 39.25 -7.95
CA ALA A 144 -74.00 39.97 -7.96
C ALA A 144 -73.97 41.23 -7.08
N TYR A 145 -73.35 41.19 -5.89
CA TYR A 145 -73.13 42.39 -5.06
C TYR A 145 -72.20 43.40 -5.75
N ALA A 146 -71.10 42.95 -6.35
CA ALA A 146 -70.17 43.82 -7.05
C ALA A 146 -70.81 44.55 -8.24
N ARG A 147 -71.68 43.87 -9.01
CA ARG A 147 -72.43 44.47 -10.13
C ARG A 147 -73.52 45.46 -9.69
N GLN A 148 -73.98 45.37 -8.44
CA GLN A 148 -74.89 46.34 -7.81
C GLN A 148 -74.17 47.57 -7.24
N GLY A 149 -72.84 47.55 -7.17
CA GLY A 149 -72.04 48.58 -6.48
C GLY A 149 -71.94 48.36 -4.97
N ASP A 150 -72.42 47.25 -4.41
CA ASP A 150 -72.25 46.89 -2.99
C ASP A 150 -70.93 46.15 -2.78
N TYR A 151 -69.84 46.90 -2.88
CA TYR A 151 -68.49 46.35 -2.76
C TYR A 151 -68.20 45.80 -1.36
N ARG A 152 -68.85 46.31 -0.30
CA ARG A 152 -68.66 45.80 1.07
C ARG A 152 -69.23 44.40 1.24
N ALA A 153 -70.44 44.15 0.75
CA ALA A 153 -71.03 42.82 0.81
C ALA A 153 -70.26 41.83 -0.07
N ALA A 154 -69.79 42.26 -1.25
CA ALA A 154 -68.96 41.45 -2.12
C ALA A 154 -67.62 41.08 -1.46
N GLU A 155 -66.93 42.06 -0.88
CA GLU A 155 -65.64 41.87 -0.20
C GLU A 155 -65.75 40.89 0.98
N ALA A 156 -66.80 40.99 1.80
CA ALA A 156 -67.00 40.09 2.94
C ALA A 156 -67.16 38.62 2.50
N VAL A 157 -67.90 38.37 1.43
CA VAL A 157 -68.06 37.01 0.89
C VAL A 157 -66.77 36.52 0.26
N TYR A 158 -66.07 37.34 -0.54
CA TYR A 158 -64.79 36.96 -1.12
C TYR A 158 -63.72 36.69 -0.07
N ARG A 159 -63.68 37.48 1.01
CA ARG A 159 -62.74 37.29 2.11
C ARG A 159 -62.96 35.97 2.83
N ASN A 160 -64.20 35.65 3.21
CA ASN A 160 -64.52 34.40 3.90
C ASN A 160 -64.22 33.17 3.03
N GLU A 161 -64.54 33.21 1.74
CA GLU A 161 -64.23 32.11 0.83
C GLU A 161 -62.72 31.99 0.55
N ALA A 162 -62.00 33.11 0.47
CA ALA A 162 -60.54 33.10 0.37
C ALA A 162 -59.91 32.50 1.64
N GLU A 163 -60.37 32.87 2.84
CA GLU A 163 -59.90 32.30 4.11
C GLU A 163 -60.10 30.78 4.17
N TYR A 164 -61.22 30.28 3.65
CA TYR A 164 -61.46 28.83 3.52
C TYR A 164 -60.54 28.17 2.47
N LEU A 165 -60.46 28.74 1.26
CA LEU A 165 -59.69 28.17 0.15
C LEU A 165 -58.20 28.11 0.42
N PHE A 166 -57.67 29.10 1.14
CA PHE A 166 -56.28 29.14 1.60
C PHE A 166 -56.12 28.59 3.03
N GLY A 167 -57.19 28.07 3.61
CA GLY A 167 -57.21 27.48 4.94
C GLY A 167 -56.35 26.21 5.04
N PRO A 168 -55.81 25.90 6.24
CA PRO A 168 -54.93 24.76 6.43
C PRO A 168 -55.60 23.42 6.14
N ASP A 169 -56.89 23.26 6.43
CA ASP A 169 -57.64 22.03 6.15
C ASP A 169 -57.85 21.82 4.65
N ARG A 170 -58.11 22.89 3.89
CA ARG A 170 -58.30 22.77 2.44
C ARG A 170 -56.99 22.45 1.74
N ARG A 171 -55.89 23.07 2.15
CA ARG A 171 -54.55 22.74 1.68
C ARG A 171 -54.18 21.29 1.98
N GLN A 172 -54.54 20.78 3.16
CA GLN A 172 -54.36 19.37 3.49
C GLN A 172 -55.14 18.45 2.55
N GLN A 173 -56.42 18.73 2.30
CA GLN A 173 -57.25 17.91 1.39
C GLN A 173 -56.67 17.83 -0.03
N ILE A 174 -56.15 18.94 -0.55
CA ILE A 174 -55.51 18.96 -1.87
C ILE A 174 -54.20 18.19 -1.84
N ALA A 175 -53.41 18.33 -0.78
CA ALA A 175 -52.19 17.54 -0.59
C ALA A 175 -52.50 16.04 -0.51
N ASP A 176 -53.55 15.61 0.20
CA ASP A 176 -53.94 14.20 0.36
C ASP A 176 -54.19 13.52 -0.99
N VAL A 177 -54.77 14.23 -1.97
CA VAL A 177 -54.94 13.71 -3.35
C VAL A 177 -53.58 13.42 -3.99
N TYR A 178 -52.62 14.33 -3.87
CA TYR A 178 -51.27 14.10 -4.38
C TYR A 178 -50.56 12.97 -3.64
N LEU A 179 -50.75 12.88 -2.31
CA LEU A 179 -50.16 11.83 -1.49
C LEU A 179 -50.67 10.44 -1.86
N GLU A 180 -51.94 10.28 -2.21
CA GLU A 180 -52.49 9.01 -2.68
C GLU A 180 -51.74 8.49 -3.92
N PHE A 181 -51.49 9.36 -4.91
CA PHE A 181 -50.70 9.02 -6.09
C PHE A 181 -49.22 8.82 -5.77
N ALA A 182 -48.66 9.63 -4.87
CA ALA A 182 -47.26 9.55 -4.47
C ALA A 182 -46.97 8.22 -3.75
N ASP A 183 -47.78 7.85 -2.77
CA ASP A 183 -47.63 6.63 -1.99
C ASP A 183 -47.84 5.37 -2.85
N ALA A 184 -48.81 5.38 -3.76
CA ALA A 184 -49.03 4.29 -4.71
C ALA A 184 -47.83 4.08 -5.66
N ALA A 185 -47.14 5.16 -6.04
CA ALA A 185 -45.91 5.09 -6.83
C ALA A 185 -44.69 4.70 -5.98
N PHE A 186 -44.63 5.16 -4.73
CA PHE A 186 -43.51 4.92 -3.80
C PHE A 186 -43.48 3.48 -3.27
N ALA A 187 -44.65 2.91 -2.99
CA ALA A 187 -44.82 1.55 -2.48
C ALA A 187 -46.10 0.93 -3.08
N PRO A 188 -45.99 0.36 -4.30
CA PRO A 188 -47.10 -0.31 -4.95
C PRO A 188 -47.69 -1.43 -4.08
N GLN A 189 -49.01 -1.60 -4.09
CA GLN A 189 -49.69 -2.64 -3.29
C GLN A 189 -49.40 -4.07 -3.79
N ASP A 190 -49.04 -4.23 -5.06
CA ASP A 190 -48.65 -5.51 -5.65
C ASP A 190 -47.12 -5.67 -5.63
N SER A 191 -46.65 -6.74 -4.98
CA SER A 191 -45.24 -7.12 -4.90
C SER A 191 -44.53 -7.31 -6.25
N GLN A 192 -45.27 -7.47 -7.36
CA GLN A 192 -44.70 -7.59 -8.70
C GLN A 192 -44.44 -6.24 -9.38
N THR A 193 -45.00 -5.14 -8.86
CA THR A 193 -44.81 -3.81 -9.43
C THR A 193 -43.66 -3.10 -8.72
N GLU A 194 -42.61 -2.76 -9.46
CA GLU A 194 -41.50 -1.98 -8.92
C GLU A 194 -41.93 -0.54 -8.58
N PRO A 195 -41.41 0.04 -7.49
CA PRO A 195 -41.63 1.45 -7.16
C PRO A 195 -41.18 2.41 -8.27
N ASP A 196 -42.02 3.38 -8.62
CA ASP A 196 -41.67 4.49 -9.52
C ASP A 196 -41.31 5.72 -8.70
N TYR A 197 -40.06 5.76 -8.23
CA TYR A 197 -39.56 6.85 -7.39
C TYR A 197 -39.55 8.22 -8.09
N ARG A 198 -39.45 8.26 -9.42
CA ARG A 198 -39.48 9.53 -10.17
C ARG A 198 -40.88 10.12 -10.14
N LYS A 199 -41.89 9.28 -10.38
CA LYS A 199 -43.29 9.68 -10.29
C LYS A 199 -43.72 10.00 -8.86
N ALA A 200 -43.28 9.20 -7.89
CA ALA A 200 -43.52 9.48 -6.48
C ALA A 200 -42.94 10.85 -6.06
N LEU A 201 -41.69 11.14 -6.44
CA LEU A 201 -41.04 12.42 -6.17
C LEU A 201 -41.82 13.61 -6.75
N GLN A 202 -42.28 13.49 -8.00
CA GLN A 202 -43.09 14.54 -8.64
C GLN A 202 -44.35 14.85 -7.83
N PHE A 203 -45.06 13.84 -7.36
CA PHE A 203 -46.29 14.03 -6.58
C PHE A 203 -46.02 14.49 -5.14
N TYR A 204 -44.96 14.04 -4.48
CA TYR A 204 -44.57 14.55 -3.16
C TYR A 204 -44.16 16.03 -3.21
N LEU A 205 -43.44 16.46 -4.24
CA LEU A 205 -43.11 17.87 -4.45
C LEU A 205 -44.38 18.71 -4.66
N ALA A 206 -45.31 18.24 -5.49
CA ALA A 206 -46.61 18.90 -5.68
C ALA A 206 -47.43 18.97 -4.38
N ALA A 207 -47.42 17.91 -3.57
CA ALA A 207 -48.07 17.90 -2.26
C ALA A 207 -47.44 18.95 -1.32
N LEU A 208 -46.11 19.11 -1.35
CA LEU A 208 -45.39 20.08 -0.52
C LEU A 208 -45.67 21.53 -0.93
N GLU A 209 -45.79 21.82 -2.23
CA GLU A 209 -46.13 23.16 -2.76
C GLU A 209 -47.49 23.67 -2.27
N VAL A 210 -48.44 22.77 -2.04
CA VAL A 210 -49.77 23.09 -1.52
C VAL A 210 -49.73 23.47 -0.03
N ALA A 211 -48.58 23.35 0.63
CA ALA A 211 -48.34 23.68 2.04
C ALA A 211 -49.27 22.92 3.00
N PRO A 212 -49.09 21.58 3.13
CA PRO A 212 -49.87 20.71 3.99
C PRO A 212 -49.63 21.04 5.48
N LYS A 213 -50.37 20.37 6.36
CA LYS A 213 -50.19 20.53 7.81
C LYS A 213 -48.77 20.13 8.24
N PRO A 214 -48.22 20.74 9.31
CA PRO A 214 -46.86 20.51 9.76
C PRO A 214 -46.49 19.02 9.91
N ASP A 215 -47.34 18.22 10.55
CA ASP A 215 -47.07 16.80 10.77
C ASP A 215 -46.91 16.02 9.46
N LYS A 216 -47.73 16.34 8.45
CA LYS A 216 -47.66 15.71 7.12
C LYS A 216 -46.48 16.20 6.31
N ARG A 217 -46.08 17.45 6.50
CA ARG A 217 -44.88 18.01 5.86
C ARG A 217 -43.61 17.24 6.24
N VAL A 218 -43.44 16.89 7.51
CA VAL A 218 -42.29 16.09 7.98
C VAL A 218 -42.24 14.74 7.25
N GLU A 219 -43.38 14.05 7.14
CA GLU A 219 -43.46 12.77 6.44
C GLU A 219 -43.08 12.91 4.95
N ILE A 220 -43.59 13.94 4.26
CA ILE A 220 -43.33 14.20 2.84
C ILE A 220 -41.84 14.48 2.58
N GLU A 221 -41.21 15.33 3.39
CA GLU A 221 -39.79 15.68 3.22
C GLU A 221 -38.89 14.44 3.37
N MET A 222 -39.21 13.55 4.33
CA MET A 222 -38.51 12.26 4.46
C MET A 222 -38.75 11.34 3.25
N ARG A 223 -39.97 11.32 2.69
CA ARG A 223 -40.27 10.53 1.48
C ARG A 223 -39.55 11.06 0.25
N ILE A 224 -39.41 12.38 0.10
CA ILE A 224 -38.63 13.02 -0.97
C ILE A 224 -37.18 12.55 -0.90
N ALA A 225 -36.54 12.63 0.27
CA ALA A 225 -35.16 12.15 0.45
C ALA A 225 -35.02 10.66 0.08
N ARG A 226 -36.00 9.83 0.47
CA ARG A 226 -36.05 8.41 0.09
C ARG A 226 -36.26 8.18 -1.40
N CYS A 227 -37.03 9.02 -2.10
CA CYS A 227 -37.19 8.94 -3.55
C CYS A 227 -35.86 9.23 -4.26
N HIS A 228 -35.14 10.28 -3.86
CA HIS A 228 -33.81 10.56 -4.41
C HIS A 228 -32.85 9.40 -4.19
N GLN A 229 -32.86 8.79 -3.00
CA GLN A 229 -32.05 7.59 -2.73
C GLN A 229 -32.47 6.41 -3.63
N GLY A 230 -33.76 6.17 -3.82
CA GLY A 230 -34.28 5.11 -4.70
C GLY A 230 -34.01 5.34 -6.19
N LEU A 231 -33.76 6.59 -6.59
CA LEU A 231 -33.32 6.97 -7.94
C LEU A 231 -31.79 6.86 -8.13
N ASP A 232 -31.06 6.38 -7.11
CA ASP A 232 -29.60 6.34 -7.05
C ASP A 232 -28.94 7.75 -7.12
N ASP A 233 -29.72 8.81 -6.90
CA ASP A 233 -29.24 10.19 -6.75
C ASP A 233 -28.78 10.42 -5.31
N THR A 234 -27.68 9.73 -4.96
CA THR A 234 -27.14 9.74 -3.60
C THR A 234 -26.66 11.12 -3.15
N GLY A 235 -26.29 12.00 -4.09
CA GLY A 235 -25.89 13.39 -3.85
C GLY A 235 -27.03 14.19 -3.23
N THR A 236 -28.11 14.35 -4.00
CA THR A 236 -29.31 15.08 -3.55
C THR A 236 -29.95 14.41 -2.33
N ALA A 237 -29.99 13.07 -2.29
CA ALA A 237 -30.52 12.35 -1.13
C ALA A 237 -29.78 12.71 0.17
N ALA A 238 -28.44 12.78 0.14
CA ALA A 238 -27.65 13.15 1.30
C ALA A 238 -27.93 14.60 1.75
N GLU A 239 -28.11 15.53 0.81
CA GLU A 239 -28.49 16.91 1.13
C GLU A 239 -29.88 16.99 1.76
N GLU A 240 -30.87 16.29 1.19
CA GLU A 240 -32.24 16.27 1.72
C GLU A 240 -32.32 15.61 3.11
N TYR A 241 -31.60 14.50 3.35
CA TYR A 241 -31.51 13.93 4.70
C TYR A 241 -30.82 14.88 5.69
N ALA A 242 -29.75 15.55 5.28
CA ALA A 242 -29.06 16.52 6.15
C ALA A 242 -29.98 17.69 6.52
N LYS A 243 -30.68 18.27 5.53
CA LYS A 243 -31.69 19.31 5.75
C LYS A 243 -32.80 18.83 6.69
N PHE A 244 -33.32 17.62 6.46
CA PHE A 244 -34.36 17.02 7.29
C PHE A 244 -33.95 16.90 8.76
N ILE A 245 -32.71 16.44 9.02
CA ILE A 245 -32.17 16.30 10.39
C ILE A 245 -32.02 17.67 11.07
N GLU A 246 -31.63 18.70 10.31
CA GLU A 246 -31.46 20.06 10.82
C GLU A 246 -32.82 20.73 11.11
N SER A 247 -33.81 20.55 10.23
CA SER A 247 -35.11 21.18 10.37
C SER A 247 -36.05 20.47 11.36
N HIS A 248 -35.88 19.17 11.57
CA HIS A 248 -36.74 18.34 12.43
C HIS A 248 -35.96 17.50 13.44
N PRO A 249 -35.11 18.11 14.29
CA PRO A 249 -34.21 17.37 15.18
C PRO A 249 -34.92 16.48 16.21
N ASP A 250 -36.17 16.81 16.57
CA ASP A 250 -36.98 16.09 17.55
C ASP A 250 -37.88 14.99 16.92
N SER A 251 -37.82 14.79 15.59
CA SER A 251 -38.65 13.79 14.91
C SER A 251 -38.14 12.37 15.19
N ASP A 252 -39.06 11.43 15.45
CA ASP A 252 -38.76 10.00 15.56
C ASP A 252 -38.10 9.43 14.29
N MET A 253 -38.24 10.10 13.14
CA MET A 253 -37.65 9.70 11.86
C MET A 253 -36.17 10.08 11.74
N VAL A 254 -35.61 10.87 12.66
CA VAL A 254 -34.19 11.31 12.62
C VAL A 254 -33.23 10.13 12.67
N ILE A 255 -33.57 9.05 13.39
CA ILE A 255 -32.75 7.84 13.45
C ILE A 255 -32.61 7.21 12.04
N ASP A 256 -33.73 7.03 11.32
CA ASP A 256 -33.72 6.49 9.95
C ASP A 256 -33.05 7.46 8.97
N ALA A 257 -33.29 8.77 9.09
CA ALA A 257 -32.66 9.79 8.26
C ALA A 257 -31.14 9.84 8.44
N ARG A 258 -30.62 9.85 9.67
CA ARG A 258 -29.18 9.80 9.96
C ARG A 258 -28.55 8.50 9.48
N PHE A 259 -29.23 7.37 9.69
CA PHE A 259 -28.76 6.09 9.19
C PHE A 259 -28.57 6.13 7.67
N ARG A 260 -29.60 6.57 6.93
CA ARG A 260 -29.58 6.67 5.46
C ARG A 260 -28.60 7.71 4.94
N LEU A 261 -28.44 8.85 5.62
CA LEU A 261 -27.41 9.83 5.31
C LEU A 261 -26.01 9.20 5.33
N GLY A 262 -25.71 8.36 6.33
CA GLY A 262 -24.47 7.60 6.37
C GLY A 262 -24.32 6.65 5.17
N GLN A 263 -25.40 5.97 4.76
CA GLN A 263 -25.38 5.09 3.57
C GLN A 263 -25.08 5.88 2.29
N CYS A 264 -25.74 7.01 2.08
CA CYS A 264 -25.51 7.87 0.91
C CYS A 264 -24.08 8.41 0.87
N ARG A 265 -23.53 8.85 2.01
CA ARG A 265 -22.13 9.32 2.10
C ARG A 265 -21.13 8.20 1.79
N LEU A 266 -21.39 6.98 2.25
CA LEU A 266 -20.53 5.85 1.94
C LEU A 266 -20.57 5.51 0.44
N ALA A 267 -21.76 5.53 -0.18
CA ALA A 267 -21.94 5.32 -1.62
C ALA A 267 -21.25 6.40 -2.48
N GLN A 268 -21.15 7.63 -1.98
CA GLN A 268 -20.39 8.72 -2.60
C GLN A 268 -18.85 8.60 -2.42
N ASN A 269 -18.35 7.48 -1.89
CA ASN A 269 -16.93 7.29 -1.54
C ASN A 269 -16.42 8.32 -0.51
N ARG A 270 -17.27 8.70 0.45
CA ARG A 270 -16.94 9.61 1.57
C ARG A 270 -17.00 8.87 2.93
N PRO A 271 -16.14 7.86 3.16
CA PRO A 271 -16.24 6.97 4.32
C PRO A 271 -16.05 7.68 5.67
N ALA A 272 -15.17 8.69 5.74
CA ALA A 272 -14.96 9.45 6.97
C ALA A 272 -16.21 10.20 7.43
N GLU A 273 -16.97 10.77 6.48
CA GLU A 273 -18.21 11.48 6.81
C GLU A 273 -19.35 10.52 7.13
N ALA A 274 -19.43 9.38 6.45
CA ALA A 274 -20.37 8.32 6.78
C ALA A 274 -20.14 7.79 8.21
N ARG A 275 -18.87 7.53 8.54
CA ARG A 275 -18.43 7.09 9.87
C ARG A 275 -18.82 8.09 10.95
N ARG A 276 -18.57 9.38 10.71
CA ARG A 276 -18.99 10.47 11.62
C ARG A 276 -20.51 10.42 11.85
N THR A 277 -21.31 10.34 10.78
CA THR A 277 -22.78 10.26 10.88
C THR A 277 -23.24 9.10 11.75
N TRP A 278 -22.68 7.90 11.54
CA TRP A 278 -23.09 6.71 12.30
C TRP A 278 -22.55 6.71 13.73
N GLN A 279 -21.33 7.19 13.97
CA GLN A 279 -20.84 7.40 15.35
C GLN A 279 -21.72 8.37 16.13
N ASP A 280 -22.15 9.47 15.50
CA ASP A 280 -23.06 10.42 16.14
C ASP A 280 -24.44 9.81 16.42
N LEU A 281 -24.98 9.05 15.47
CA LEU A 281 -26.22 8.30 15.64
C LEU A 281 -26.14 7.34 16.84
N LEU A 282 -25.05 6.56 16.93
CA LEU A 282 -24.83 5.60 18.01
C LEU A 282 -24.60 6.27 19.36
N ALA A 283 -23.98 7.46 19.38
CA ALA A 283 -23.72 8.22 20.59
C ALA A 283 -24.96 8.95 21.13
N THR A 284 -25.83 9.49 20.25
CA THR A 284 -27.03 10.23 20.70
C THR A 284 -28.25 9.36 20.93
N HIS A 285 -28.30 8.15 20.37
CA HIS A 285 -29.42 7.21 20.50
C HIS A 285 -28.95 5.84 21.00
N ALA A 286 -28.04 5.82 21.97
CA ALA A 286 -27.47 4.59 22.52
C ALA A 286 -28.54 3.64 23.11
N ASP A 287 -29.58 4.20 23.73
CA ASP A 287 -30.63 3.40 24.38
C ASP A 287 -31.83 3.11 23.46
N SER A 288 -31.75 3.43 22.18
CA SER A 288 -32.86 3.20 21.24
C SER A 288 -32.90 1.75 20.75
N ASP A 289 -34.09 1.15 20.79
CA ASP A 289 -34.39 -0.18 20.25
C ASP A 289 -34.57 -0.21 18.72
N SER A 290 -34.33 0.91 18.03
CA SER A 290 -34.48 0.96 16.57
C SER A 290 -33.50 0.00 15.88
N PRO A 291 -33.96 -0.84 14.93
CA PRO A 291 -33.08 -1.77 14.20
C PRO A 291 -31.96 -1.04 13.43
N ARG A 292 -32.16 0.24 13.13
CA ARG A 292 -31.14 1.09 12.47
C ARG A 292 -29.91 1.33 13.34
N ILE A 293 -30.01 1.24 14.66
CA ILE A 293 -28.86 1.39 15.57
C ILE A 293 -27.92 0.19 15.41
N ALA A 294 -28.45 -1.02 15.44
CA ALA A 294 -27.67 -2.24 15.23
C ALA A 294 -27.09 -2.28 13.81
N GLU A 295 -27.88 -1.90 12.80
CA GLU A 295 -27.41 -1.82 11.41
C GLU A 295 -26.29 -0.77 11.23
N ALA A 296 -26.43 0.42 11.83
CA ALA A 296 -25.38 1.44 11.81
C ALA A 296 -24.08 0.96 12.48
N ALA A 297 -24.19 0.28 13.63
CA ALA A 297 -23.04 -0.28 14.34
C ALA A 297 -22.29 -1.32 13.51
N PHE A 298 -23.01 -2.23 12.85
CA PHE A 298 -22.42 -3.21 11.93
C PHE A 298 -21.74 -2.52 10.73
N ARG A 299 -22.46 -1.63 10.04
CA ARG A 299 -21.96 -0.96 8.83
C ARG A 299 -20.84 0.04 9.09
N LEU A 300 -20.64 0.45 10.34
CA LEU A 300 -19.51 1.30 10.72
C LEU A 300 -18.16 0.69 10.30
N ALA A 301 -18.03 -0.63 10.38
CA ALA A 301 -16.83 -1.34 9.94
C ALA A 301 -16.54 -1.18 8.43
N GLU A 302 -17.57 -1.09 7.59
CA GLU A 302 -17.44 -0.87 6.14
C GLU A 302 -16.73 0.45 5.82
N THR A 303 -16.84 1.45 6.70
CA THR A 303 -16.15 2.74 6.53
C THR A 303 -14.63 2.59 6.62
N TRP A 304 -14.12 1.51 7.20
CA TRP A 304 -12.69 1.16 7.23
C TRP A 304 -12.27 0.23 6.09
N GLY A 305 -13.18 -0.06 5.17
CA GLY A 305 -12.95 -0.96 4.03
C GLY A 305 -13.11 -2.43 4.37
N ILE A 306 -13.65 -2.80 5.53
CA ILE A 306 -13.89 -4.21 5.92
C ILE A 306 -14.87 -4.86 4.92
N PRO A 307 -14.58 -6.06 4.38
CA PRO A 307 -13.52 -7.00 4.79
C PRO A 307 -12.15 -6.86 4.08
N LYS A 308 -11.94 -5.83 3.25
CA LYS A 308 -10.68 -5.60 2.51
C LYS A 308 -10.04 -4.27 2.93
N PRO A 309 -9.59 -4.14 4.19
CA PRO A 309 -9.06 -2.88 4.71
C PRO A 309 -7.80 -2.46 3.94
N ALA A 310 -7.53 -1.15 3.86
CA ALA A 310 -6.39 -0.61 3.11
C ALA A 310 -5.02 -0.87 3.77
N GLY A 311 -4.97 -1.22 5.06
CA GLY A 311 -3.74 -1.52 5.80
C GLY A 311 -4.03 -1.89 7.26
N ALA A 312 -2.97 -2.16 8.03
CA ALA A 312 -3.07 -2.67 9.41
C ALA A 312 -3.92 -1.77 10.34
N ALA A 313 -3.75 -0.44 10.29
CA ALA A 313 -4.54 0.46 11.13
C ALA A 313 -6.05 0.45 10.79
N ALA A 314 -6.41 0.36 9.50
CA ALA A 314 -7.80 0.28 9.08
C ALA A 314 -8.41 -1.10 9.42
N LEU A 315 -7.61 -2.16 9.31
CA LEU A 315 -7.97 -3.49 9.81
C LEU A 315 -8.29 -3.44 11.31
N ASP A 316 -7.36 -2.92 12.11
CA ASP A 316 -7.47 -2.89 13.56
C ASP A 316 -8.72 -2.11 14.02
N LEU A 317 -8.97 -0.92 13.45
CA LEU A 317 -10.15 -0.09 13.77
C LEU A 317 -11.46 -0.67 13.23
N GLY A 318 -11.43 -1.29 12.05
CA GLY A 318 -12.61 -1.98 11.49
C GLY A 318 -13.00 -3.21 12.30
N VAL A 319 -12.02 -3.99 12.76
CA VAL A 319 -12.23 -5.11 13.67
C VAL A 319 -12.76 -4.63 15.03
N ALA A 320 -12.24 -3.52 15.57
CA ALA A 320 -12.78 -2.92 16.79
C ALA A 320 -14.26 -2.57 16.66
N ALA A 321 -14.67 -1.98 15.52
CA ALA A 321 -16.06 -1.66 15.25
C ALA A 321 -16.95 -2.92 15.22
N LEU A 322 -16.49 -4.02 14.60
CA LEU A 322 -17.22 -5.29 14.59
C LEU A 322 -17.28 -5.95 15.97
N ARG A 323 -16.21 -5.88 16.77
CA ARG A 323 -16.21 -6.37 18.17
C ARG A 323 -17.23 -5.61 19.02
N SER A 324 -17.22 -4.28 18.95
CA SER A 324 -18.19 -3.44 19.65
C SER A 324 -19.64 -3.74 19.23
N PHE A 325 -19.88 -3.99 17.94
CA PHE A 325 -21.18 -4.44 17.46
C PHE A 325 -21.58 -5.81 18.05
N LEU A 326 -20.67 -6.78 18.08
CA LEU A 326 -20.91 -8.12 18.62
C LEU A 326 -21.17 -8.12 20.13
N GLU A 327 -20.48 -7.26 20.89
CA GLU A 327 -20.70 -7.10 22.33
C GLU A 327 -22.06 -6.50 22.64
N ARG A 328 -22.46 -5.48 21.88
CA ARG A 328 -23.72 -4.78 22.09
C ARG A 328 -24.94 -5.50 21.51
N PHE A 329 -24.75 -6.21 20.39
CA PHE A 329 -25.83 -6.88 19.64
C PHE A 329 -25.50 -8.36 19.32
N PRO A 330 -25.19 -9.20 20.33
CA PRO A 330 -24.68 -10.56 20.10
C PRO A 330 -25.65 -11.50 19.38
N LYS A 331 -26.96 -11.20 19.43
CA LYS A 331 -28.03 -12.01 18.82
C LYS A 331 -28.57 -11.44 17.50
N HIS A 332 -27.96 -10.39 16.96
CA HIS A 332 -28.41 -9.77 15.72
C HIS A 332 -28.14 -10.69 14.52
N GLU A 333 -28.97 -10.62 13.47
CA GLU A 333 -28.82 -11.45 12.26
C GLU A 333 -27.42 -11.34 11.62
N ASN A 334 -26.85 -10.13 11.62
CA ASN A 334 -25.50 -9.85 11.12
C ASN A 334 -24.35 -10.28 12.06
N ALA A 335 -24.61 -10.85 13.23
CA ALA A 335 -23.54 -11.23 14.17
C ALA A 335 -22.64 -12.34 13.61
N GLY A 336 -23.20 -13.35 12.92
CA GLY A 336 -22.40 -14.36 12.20
C GLY A 336 -21.56 -13.73 11.08
N LYS A 337 -22.15 -12.80 10.31
CA LYS A 337 -21.47 -12.07 9.23
C LYS A 337 -20.32 -11.20 9.75
N ALA A 338 -20.50 -10.54 10.90
CA ALA A 338 -19.45 -9.75 11.54
C ALA A 338 -18.23 -10.60 11.90
N ARG A 339 -18.42 -11.78 12.51
CA ARG A 339 -17.31 -12.69 12.84
C ARG A 339 -16.56 -13.17 11.61
N LEU A 340 -17.29 -13.51 10.55
CA LEU A 340 -16.69 -13.90 9.28
C LEU A 340 -15.89 -12.73 8.66
N GLN A 341 -16.46 -11.52 8.61
CA GLN A 341 -15.78 -10.35 8.05
C GLN A 341 -14.49 -9.99 8.81
N MET A 342 -14.44 -10.20 10.13
CA MET A 342 -13.19 -10.05 10.91
C MET A 342 -12.11 -11.00 10.39
N ALA A 343 -12.42 -12.28 10.21
CA ALA A 343 -11.50 -13.28 9.72
C ALA A 343 -11.03 -13.00 8.28
N GLU A 344 -11.96 -12.66 7.37
CA GLU A 344 -11.64 -12.27 5.99
C GLU A 344 -10.69 -11.06 5.94
N SER A 345 -10.89 -10.10 6.86
CA SER A 345 -10.03 -8.92 6.96
C SER A 345 -8.60 -9.26 7.37
N TYR A 346 -8.43 -10.20 8.32
CA TYR A 346 -7.11 -10.70 8.68
C TYR A 346 -6.44 -11.42 7.51
N MET A 347 -7.17 -12.29 6.80
CA MET A 347 -6.64 -13.00 5.62
C MET A 347 -6.19 -12.02 4.52
N HIS A 348 -6.97 -10.97 4.25
CA HIS A 348 -6.62 -9.95 3.25
C HIS A 348 -5.31 -9.22 3.59
N GLN A 349 -5.03 -9.04 4.89
CA GLN A 349 -3.79 -8.45 5.39
C GLN A 349 -2.69 -9.50 5.68
N GLN A 350 -2.88 -10.74 5.21
CA GLN A 350 -1.96 -11.87 5.41
C GLN A 350 -1.70 -12.22 6.89
N ARG A 351 -2.60 -11.83 7.79
CA ARG A 351 -2.58 -12.13 9.24
C ARG A 351 -3.25 -13.47 9.52
N PHE A 352 -2.72 -14.54 8.92
CA PHE A 352 -3.35 -15.87 8.97
C PHE A 352 -3.41 -16.46 10.37
N ALA A 353 -2.51 -16.09 11.30
CA ALA A 353 -2.58 -16.57 12.67
C ALA A 353 -3.84 -16.05 13.38
N GLU A 354 -4.12 -14.75 13.28
CA GLU A 354 -5.33 -14.12 13.84
C GLU A 354 -6.59 -14.55 13.09
N ALA A 355 -6.50 -14.78 11.78
CA ALA A 355 -7.63 -15.33 11.01
C ALA A 355 -8.04 -16.71 11.56
N VAL A 356 -7.07 -17.60 11.80
CA VAL A 356 -7.33 -18.92 12.41
C VAL A 356 -7.95 -18.77 13.78
N GLU A 357 -7.39 -17.94 14.66
CA GLU A 357 -7.92 -17.70 16.00
C GLU A 357 -9.38 -17.19 15.96
N SER A 358 -9.65 -16.21 15.09
CA SER A 358 -10.98 -15.64 14.90
C SER A 358 -11.99 -16.66 14.35
N LEU A 359 -11.58 -17.49 13.38
CA LEU A 359 -12.43 -18.52 12.77
C LEU A 359 -12.72 -19.67 13.74
N GLN A 360 -11.71 -20.14 14.48
CA GLN A 360 -11.91 -21.16 15.52
C GLN A 360 -12.86 -20.66 16.59
N SER A 361 -12.64 -19.45 17.12
CA SER A 361 -13.54 -18.85 18.09
C SER A 361 -14.97 -18.69 17.54
N PHE A 362 -15.13 -18.45 16.25
CA PHE A 362 -16.44 -18.39 15.62
C PHE A 362 -17.13 -19.76 15.57
N LEU A 363 -16.41 -20.80 15.13
CA LEU A 363 -16.93 -22.15 14.98
C LEU A 363 -17.21 -22.86 16.33
N ASP A 364 -16.45 -22.53 17.37
CA ASP A 364 -16.61 -23.13 18.71
C ASP A 364 -17.76 -22.50 19.51
N ASP A 365 -18.22 -21.32 19.11
CA ASP A 365 -19.30 -20.62 19.80
C ASP A 365 -20.68 -21.17 19.41
N LYS A 366 -21.28 -21.89 20.35
CA LYS A 366 -22.60 -22.54 20.20
C LYS A 366 -23.72 -21.57 19.83
N GLN A 367 -23.58 -20.27 20.08
CA GLN A 367 -24.59 -19.28 19.68
C GLN A 367 -24.74 -19.20 18.16
N PHE A 368 -23.69 -19.55 17.41
CA PHE A 368 -23.64 -19.44 15.95
C PHE A 368 -23.71 -20.78 15.24
N ALA A 369 -23.99 -21.88 15.95
CA ALA A 369 -23.99 -23.23 15.37
C ALA A 369 -24.90 -23.37 14.13
N GLU A 370 -26.01 -22.62 14.09
CA GLU A 370 -27.00 -22.60 12.99
C GLU A 370 -26.82 -21.40 12.03
N SER A 371 -25.71 -20.65 12.12
CA SER A 371 -25.46 -19.51 11.23
C SER A 371 -25.16 -19.97 9.81
N ASP A 372 -25.74 -19.28 8.83
CA ASP A 372 -25.48 -19.44 7.38
C ASP A 372 -24.02 -19.15 6.99
N GLN A 373 -23.24 -18.53 7.87
CA GLN A 373 -21.82 -18.24 7.64
C GLN A 373 -20.88 -19.37 8.07
N ILE A 374 -21.36 -20.38 8.81
CA ILE A 374 -20.53 -21.51 9.30
C ILE A 374 -19.84 -22.29 8.16
N PRO A 375 -20.50 -22.62 7.03
CA PRO A 375 -19.82 -23.25 5.91
C PRO A 375 -18.65 -22.40 5.40
N ASN A 376 -18.83 -21.08 5.28
CA ASN A 376 -17.76 -20.19 4.82
C ASN A 376 -16.60 -20.11 5.80
N ALA A 377 -16.90 -19.97 7.09
CA ALA A 377 -15.87 -19.94 8.12
C ALA A 377 -15.01 -21.22 8.14
N ARG A 378 -15.62 -22.40 7.91
CA ARG A 378 -14.87 -23.65 7.81
C ARG A 378 -13.97 -23.71 6.59
N ASP A 379 -14.47 -23.29 5.44
CA ASP A 379 -13.67 -23.26 4.22
C ASP A 379 -12.45 -22.34 4.38
N LEU A 380 -12.66 -21.10 4.84
CA LEU A 380 -11.59 -20.15 5.11
C LEU A 380 -10.59 -20.66 6.16
N LEU A 381 -11.05 -21.39 7.17
CA LEU A 381 -10.17 -21.99 8.18
C LEU A 381 -9.28 -23.07 7.58
N GLY A 382 -9.82 -23.91 6.68
CA GLY A 382 -9.05 -24.88 5.92
C GLY A 382 -7.97 -24.21 5.06
N GLN A 383 -8.33 -23.13 4.35
CA GLN A 383 -7.39 -22.35 3.54
C GLN A 383 -6.27 -21.74 4.39
N CYS A 384 -6.62 -21.18 5.56
CA CYS A 384 -5.62 -20.65 6.49
C CYS A 384 -4.67 -21.76 6.96
N TYR A 385 -5.20 -22.93 7.36
CA TYR A 385 -4.34 -24.04 7.78
C TYR A 385 -3.43 -24.56 6.67
N GLN A 386 -3.90 -24.63 5.43
CA GLN A 386 -3.07 -24.99 4.28
C GLN A 386 -1.91 -24.00 4.11
N LEU A 387 -2.17 -22.70 4.19
CA LEU A 387 -1.14 -21.66 4.12
C LEU A 387 -0.19 -21.67 5.32
N GLN A 388 -0.61 -22.16 6.47
CA GLN A 388 0.26 -22.41 7.63
C GLN A 388 1.05 -23.73 7.54
N GLU A 389 0.95 -24.46 6.42
CA GLU A 389 1.49 -25.82 6.23
C GLU A 389 0.93 -26.85 7.24
N LYS A 390 -0.17 -26.52 7.93
CA LYS A 390 -0.91 -27.43 8.82
C LYS A 390 -1.89 -28.28 8.01
N TYR A 391 -1.35 -29.05 7.06
CA TYR A 391 -2.14 -29.76 6.05
C TYR A 391 -3.14 -30.75 6.65
N ASP A 392 -2.79 -31.43 7.74
CA ASP A 392 -3.69 -32.38 8.42
C ASP A 392 -4.90 -31.68 9.05
N ASP A 393 -4.70 -30.49 9.63
CA ASP A 393 -5.79 -29.67 10.17
C ASP A 393 -6.69 -29.11 9.09
N ALA A 394 -6.10 -28.64 7.97
CA ALA A 394 -6.85 -28.18 6.81
C ALA A 394 -7.77 -29.28 6.26
N ILE A 395 -7.22 -30.46 5.99
CA ILE A 395 -7.97 -31.63 5.51
C ILE A 395 -9.08 -32.02 6.49
N ARG A 396 -8.81 -32.02 7.81
CA ARG A 396 -9.79 -32.37 8.83
C ARG A 396 -10.98 -31.41 8.83
N VAL A 397 -10.73 -30.10 8.77
CA VAL A 397 -11.79 -29.07 8.75
C VAL A 397 -12.62 -29.17 7.48
N TRP A 398 -12.00 -29.33 6.32
CA TRP A 398 -12.73 -29.47 5.06
C TRP A 398 -13.50 -30.79 4.96
N ARG A 399 -12.97 -31.91 5.48
CA ARG A 399 -13.75 -33.17 5.56
C ARG A 399 -14.99 -33.01 6.42
N GLN A 400 -14.90 -32.27 7.53
CA GLN A 400 -16.06 -31.94 8.35
C GLN A 400 -17.06 -31.07 7.56
N PHE A 401 -16.59 -30.09 6.79
CA PHE A 401 -17.43 -29.30 5.89
C PHE A 401 -18.21 -30.20 4.92
N LEU A 402 -17.57 -31.16 4.26
CA LEU A 402 -18.24 -32.02 3.28
C LEU A 402 -19.32 -32.93 3.87
N VAL A 403 -19.19 -33.29 5.15
CA VAL A 403 -20.16 -34.12 5.88
C VAL A 403 -21.34 -33.29 6.37
N GLU A 404 -21.08 -32.11 6.92
CA GLU A 404 -22.11 -31.28 7.56
C GLU A 404 -22.85 -30.39 6.55
N HIS A 405 -22.23 -30.03 5.42
CA HIS A 405 -22.74 -29.04 4.46
C HIS A 405 -22.84 -29.61 3.03
N THR A 406 -23.57 -30.73 2.88
CA THR A 406 -23.65 -31.49 1.60
C THR A 406 -24.33 -30.75 0.44
N ALA A 407 -25.08 -29.67 0.71
CA ALA A 407 -25.80 -28.88 -0.29
C ALA A 407 -25.16 -27.51 -0.58
N ASP A 408 -24.05 -27.15 0.06
CA ASP A 408 -23.34 -25.88 -0.19
C ASP A 408 -22.71 -25.88 -1.60
N GLU A 409 -22.77 -24.74 -2.30
CA GLU A 409 -22.27 -24.61 -3.67
C GLU A 409 -20.75 -24.87 -3.80
N ARG A 410 -20.00 -24.67 -2.72
CA ARG A 410 -18.55 -24.90 -2.67
C ARG A 410 -18.16 -26.34 -2.37
N TRP A 411 -19.11 -27.26 -2.20
CA TRP A 411 -18.82 -28.66 -1.88
C TRP A 411 -17.80 -29.28 -2.84
N ASN A 412 -17.95 -29.05 -4.15
CA ASN A 412 -17.00 -29.54 -5.15
C ASN A 412 -15.63 -28.86 -5.04
N THR A 413 -15.60 -27.55 -4.77
CA THR A 413 -14.35 -26.79 -4.59
C THR A 413 -13.60 -27.27 -3.36
N VAL A 414 -14.27 -27.41 -2.22
CA VAL A 414 -13.68 -27.92 -0.97
C VAL A 414 -13.18 -29.36 -1.13
N GLN A 415 -13.90 -30.20 -1.87
CA GLN A 415 -13.44 -31.54 -2.20
C GLN A 415 -12.14 -31.50 -3.02
N GLN A 416 -11.97 -30.55 -3.94
CA GLN A 416 -10.70 -30.37 -4.67
C GLN A 416 -9.59 -29.83 -3.76
N GLU A 417 -9.89 -28.88 -2.88
CA GLU A 417 -8.91 -28.35 -1.90
C GLU A 417 -8.35 -29.44 -0.98
N ILE A 418 -9.17 -30.43 -0.58
CA ILE A 418 -8.68 -31.60 0.17
C ILE A 418 -7.68 -32.40 -0.66
N ILE A 419 -8.00 -32.68 -1.93
CA ILE A 419 -7.14 -33.45 -2.83
C ILE A 419 -5.81 -32.70 -3.02
N ASP A 420 -5.88 -31.40 -3.30
CA ASP A 420 -4.69 -30.55 -3.48
C ASP A 420 -3.84 -30.50 -2.22
N THR A 421 -4.47 -30.45 -1.05
CA THR A 421 -3.77 -30.43 0.24
C THR A 421 -3.15 -31.77 0.59
N GLU A 422 -3.79 -32.88 0.25
CA GLU A 422 -3.20 -34.22 0.39
C GLU A 422 -1.94 -34.37 -0.47
N TYR A 423 -1.96 -33.80 -1.69
CA TYR A 423 -0.78 -33.74 -2.55
C TYR A 423 0.31 -32.84 -1.94
N LEU A 424 -0.04 -31.63 -1.47
CA LEU A 424 0.90 -30.70 -0.85
C LEU A 424 1.58 -31.31 0.38
N ARG A 425 0.84 -31.98 1.26
CA ARG A 425 1.40 -32.70 2.41
C ARG A 425 2.43 -33.76 1.99
N ALA A 426 2.15 -34.51 0.94
CA ALA A 426 3.06 -35.52 0.42
C ALA A 426 4.30 -34.89 -0.23
N ALA A 427 4.12 -33.78 -0.96
CA ALA A 427 5.20 -33.02 -1.58
C ALA A 427 6.12 -32.36 -0.55
N ASP A 428 5.56 -31.80 0.52
CA ASP A 428 6.29 -31.23 1.65
C ASP A 428 7.19 -32.28 2.33
N ARG A 429 6.64 -33.45 2.66
CA ARG A 429 7.41 -34.60 3.17
C ARG A 429 8.53 -35.04 2.21
N TYR A 430 8.30 -34.95 0.91
CA TYR A 430 9.33 -35.22 -0.10
C TYR A 430 10.46 -34.16 -0.07
N GLN A 431 10.14 -32.87 0.07
CA GLN A 431 11.14 -31.80 0.21
C GLN A 431 11.92 -31.91 1.53
N GLY A 432 11.23 -32.25 2.63
CA GLY A 432 11.82 -32.58 3.92
C GLY A 432 12.66 -33.87 3.94
N LYS A 433 12.80 -34.57 2.80
CA LYS A 433 13.53 -35.84 2.62
C LYS A 433 12.97 -37.00 3.45
N GLU A 434 11.72 -36.93 3.87
CA GLU A 434 10.99 -38.01 4.56
C GLU A 434 10.37 -38.98 3.53
N PHE A 435 11.22 -39.59 2.69
CA PHE A 435 10.78 -40.34 1.51
C PHE A 435 9.81 -41.50 1.81
N ASP A 436 9.97 -42.18 2.95
CA ASP A 436 9.04 -43.26 3.34
C ASP A 436 7.62 -42.73 3.58
N LYS A 437 7.48 -41.64 4.32
CA LYS A 437 6.17 -41.01 4.56
C LYS A 437 5.60 -40.41 3.28
N ALA A 438 6.44 -39.79 2.45
CA ALA A 438 6.03 -39.26 1.16
C ALA A 438 5.50 -40.37 0.23
N ARG A 439 6.19 -41.51 0.14
CA ARG A 439 5.72 -42.68 -0.62
C ARG A 439 4.38 -43.20 -0.13
N ASP A 440 4.19 -43.30 1.18
CA ASP A 440 2.95 -43.77 1.77
C ASP A 440 1.77 -42.85 1.40
N ASP A 441 1.96 -41.54 1.54
CA ASP A 441 0.91 -40.56 1.23
C ASP A 441 0.60 -40.50 -0.27
N PHE A 442 1.62 -40.44 -1.12
CA PHE A 442 1.43 -40.49 -2.56
C PHE A 442 0.81 -41.80 -3.04
N SER A 443 1.11 -42.93 -2.39
CA SER A 443 0.47 -44.22 -2.71
C SER A 443 -1.02 -44.21 -2.38
N LYS A 444 -1.40 -43.60 -1.24
CA LYS A 444 -2.82 -43.40 -0.89
C LYS A 444 -3.50 -42.47 -1.89
N PHE A 445 -2.84 -41.37 -2.26
CA PHE A 445 -3.34 -40.43 -3.27
C PHE A 445 -3.62 -41.14 -4.61
N LEU A 446 -2.66 -41.92 -5.12
CA LEU A 446 -2.81 -42.68 -6.37
C LEU A 446 -3.94 -43.73 -6.30
N ALA A 447 -4.18 -44.31 -5.13
CA ALA A 447 -5.25 -45.30 -4.92
C ALA A 447 -6.63 -44.65 -4.84
N GLN A 448 -6.73 -43.47 -4.21
CA GLN A 448 -7.98 -42.74 -4.03
C GLN A 448 -8.38 -41.93 -5.27
N TYR A 449 -7.41 -41.38 -5.99
CA TYR A 449 -7.62 -40.46 -7.12
C TYR A 449 -6.94 -40.94 -8.42
N PRO A 450 -7.25 -42.15 -8.94
CA PRO A 450 -6.50 -42.78 -10.04
C PRO A 450 -6.59 -42.04 -11.39
N LEU A 451 -7.52 -41.07 -11.52
CA LEU A 451 -7.74 -40.25 -12.71
C LEU A 451 -7.20 -38.82 -12.57
N ASP A 452 -6.64 -38.44 -11.42
CA ASP A 452 -6.06 -37.12 -11.20
C ASP A 452 -4.86 -36.88 -12.14
N GLU A 453 -4.76 -35.69 -12.71
CA GLU A 453 -3.75 -35.36 -13.72
C GLU A 453 -2.32 -35.43 -13.20
N ARG A 454 -2.11 -35.32 -11.89
CA ARG A 454 -0.80 -35.40 -11.22
C ARG A 454 -0.31 -36.84 -11.05
N CYS A 455 -1.17 -37.85 -11.26
CA CYS A 455 -0.80 -39.27 -11.08
C CYS A 455 0.47 -39.70 -11.82
N PRO A 456 0.69 -39.34 -13.11
CA PRO A 456 1.92 -39.67 -13.81
C PRO A 456 3.16 -39.03 -13.16
N GLY A 457 3.05 -37.76 -12.73
CA GLY A 457 4.10 -37.05 -12.01
C GLY A 457 4.44 -37.69 -10.66
N ILE A 458 3.45 -38.16 -9.90
CA ILE A 458 3.66 -38.87 -8.63
C ILE A 458 4.44 -40.18 -8.86
N LEU A 459 4.09 -40.95 -9.89
CA LEU A 459 4.83 -42.17 -10.22
C LEU A 459 6.26 -41.88 -10.69
N LEU A 460 6.49 -40.74 -11.35
CA LEU A 460 7.83 -40.26 -11.67
C LEU A 460 8.64 -39.95 -10.40
N LEU A 461 8.01 -39.32 -9.40
CA LEU A 461 8.61 -39.05 -8.08
C LEU A 461 8.99 -40.33 -7.33
N PHE A 462 8.25 -41.44 -7.47
CA PHE A 462 8.64 -42.72 -6.86
C PHE A 462 10.00 -43.20 -7.33
N GLY A 463 10.26 -43.10 -8.64
CA GLY A 463 11.57 -43.43 -9.16
C GLY A 463 12.64 -42.42 -8.74
N GLU A 464 12.31 -41.13 -8.65
CA GLU A 464 13.23 -40.11 -8.15
C GLU A 464 13.62 -40.31 -6.68
N MET A 465 12.66 -40.64 -5.82
CA MET A 465 12.94 -40.96 -4.42
C MET A 465 13.82 -42.20 -4.29
N ALA A 466 13.56 -43.26 -5.06
CA ALA A 466 14.41 -44.45 -5.08
C ALA A 466 15.82 -44.13 -5.63
N TYR A 467 15.92 -43.24 -6.62
CA TYR A 467 17.18 -42.77 -7.16
C TYR A 467 18.00 -42.01 -6.10
N ARG A 468 17.39 -41.09 -5.36
CA ARG A 468 18.03 -40.36 -4.25
C ARG A 468 18.44 -41.25 -3.07
N GLU A 469 17.81 -42.42 -2.94
CA GLU A 469 18.22 -43.46 -1.98
C GLU A 469 19.24 -44.45 -2.56
N GLU A 470 19.77 -44.18 -3.76
CA GLU A 470 20.72 -45.03 -4.48
C GLU A 470 20.18 -46.43 -4.85
N LYS A 471 18.87 -46.62 -4.84
CA LYS A 471 18.19 -47.86 -5.24
C LYS A 471 17.91 -47.85 -6.73
N TRP A 472 18.97 -47.91 -7.55
CA TRP A 472 18.91 -47.73 -9.00
C TRP A 472 17.93 -48.67 -9.72
N THR A 473 17.90 -49.94 -9.33
CA THR A 473 17.01 -50.95 -9.92
C THR A 473 15.55 -50.67 -9.60
N ASP A 474 15.27 -50.19 -8.38
CA ASP A 474 13.92 -49.86 -7.93
C ASP A 474 13.44 -48.56 -8.60
N ALA A 475 14.34 -47.59 -8.77
CA ALA A 475 14.09 -46.36 -9.51
C ALA A 475 13.67 -46.65 -10.96
N ILE A 476 14.46 -47.48 -11.66
CA ILE A 476 14.15 -47.93 -13.03
C ILE A 476 12.82 -48.68 -13.06
N ALA A 477 12.56 -49.57 -12.10
CA ALA A 477 11.29 -50.29 -12.03
C ALA A 477 10.09 -49.34 -11.84
N ALA A 478 10.21 -48.34 -10.98
CA ALA A 478 9.19 -47.33 -10.75
C ALA A 478 8.93 -46.48 -12.00
N TRP A 479 9.97 -45.98 -12.67
CA TRP A 479 9.82 -45.22 -13.92
C TRP A 479 9.25 -46.05 -15.07
N LYS A 480 9.60 -47.34 -15.17
CA LYS A 480 9.00 -48.25 -16.17
C LYS A 480 7.49 -48.37 -16.01
N ARG A 481 6.97 -48.25 -14.78
CA ARG A 481 5.50 -48.21 -14.54
C ARG A 481 4.87 -46.97 -15.15
N VAL A 482 5.54 -45.80 -15.12
CA VAL A 482 5.07 -44.57 -15.78
C VAL A 482 4.96 -44.81 -17.29
N VAL A 483 6.04 -45.30 -17.91
CA VAL A 483 6.10 -45.57 -19.35
C VAL A 483 5.05 -46.58 -19.78
N SER A 484 4.83 -47.62 -18.99
CA SER A 484 3.82 -48.65 -19.29
C SER A 484 2.38 -48.16 -19.12
N LYS A 485 2.09 -47.34 -18.09
CA LYS A 485 0.72 -46.94 -17.74
C LYS A 485 0.27 -45.68 -18.47
N TYR A 486 1.21 -44.80 -18.83
CA TYR A 486 0.95 -43.49 -19.43
C TYR A 486 1.87 -43.21 -20.65
N PRO A 487 1.96 -44.10 -21.65
CA PRO A 487 2.98 -44.05 -22.71
C PRO A 487 2.97 -42.78 -23.58
N GLU A 488 1.81 -42.12 -23.70
CA GLU A 488 1.62 -40.91 -24.52
C GLU A 488 1.77 -39.60 -23.72
N ARG A 489 1.98 -39.68 -22.39
CA ARG A 489 2.14 -38.49 -21.53
C ARG A 489 3.60 -38.05 -21.50
N TYR A 490 3.83 -36.76 -21.26
CA TYR A 490 5.19 -36.19 -21.25
C TYR A 490 6.09 -36.84 -20.19
N GLU A 491 5.51 -37.21 -19.04
CA GLU A 491 6.19 -37.88 -17.93
C GLU A 491 6.74 -39.27 -18.31
N ALA A 492 6.14 -39.96 -19.28
CA ALA A 492 6.70 -41.21 -19.79
C ALA A 492 8.00 -40.99 -20.57
N GLY A 493 8.08 -39.90 -21.33
CA GLY A 493 9.31 -39.47 -21.98
C GLY A 493 10.42 -39.15 -20.98
N ASP A 494 10.08 -38.38 -19.95
CA ASP A 494 11.01 -37.99 -18.89
C ASP A 494 11.43 -39.19 -18.03
N ALA A 495 10.50 -40.11 -17.72
CA ALA A 495 10.79 -41.39 -17.06
C ALA A 495 11.74 -42.25 -17.91
N GLN A 496 11.50 -42.34 -19.22
CA GLN A 496 12.35 -43.10 -20.14
C GLN A 496 13.76 -42.49 -20.24
N PHE A 497 13.87 -41.16 -20.23
CA PHE A 497 15.14 -40.46 -20.15
C PHE A 497 15.88 -40.76 -18.83
N ARG A 498 15.20 -40.70 -17.68
CA ARG A 498 15.79 -41.02 -16.35
C ARG A 498 16.23 -42.48 -16.25
N ILE A 499 15.47 -43.41 -16.84
CA ILE A 499 15.88 -44.82 -16.97
C ILE A 499 17.18 -44.92 -17.76
N ALA A 500 17.24 -44.27 -18.93
CA ALA A 500 18.41 -44.30 -19.79
C ALA A 500 19.64 -43.70 -19.09
N GLU A 501 19.46 -42.57 -18.40
CA GLU A 501 20.50 -41.91 -17.64
C GLU A 501 20.99 -42.76 -16.47
N THR A 502 20.10 -43.41 -15.74
CA THR A 502 20.49 -44.32 -14.64
C THR A 502 21.21 -45.55 -15.15
N LEU A 503 20.79 -46.09 -16.31
CA LEU A 503 21.50 -47.18 -16.98
C LEU A 503 22.89 -46.74 -17.46
N GLU A 504 23.05 -45.53 -18.00
CA GLU A 504 24.33 -44.98 -18.44
C GLU A 504 25.25 -44.68 -17.25
N LYS A 505 24.80 -43.84 -16.32
CA LYS A 505 25.63 -43.23 -15.26
C LYS A 505 25.83 -44.14 -14.05
N ASN A 506 24.78 -44.84 -13.60
CA ASN A 506 24.81 -45.56 -12.32
C ASN A 506 25.05 -47.07 -12.49
N LEU A 507 24.54 -47.69 -13.57
CA LEU A 507 24.65 -49.14 -13.79
C LEU A 507 25.68 -49.55 -14.86
N GLY A 508 26.22 -48.60 -15.64
CA GLY A 508 27.19 -48.88 -16.71
C GLY A 508 26.64 -49.74 -17.85
N LYS A 509 25.32 -49.80 -18.03
CA LYS A 509 24.64 -50.62 -19.05
C LYS A 509 24.40 -49.80 -20.32
N PHE A 510 25.48 -49.42 -20.99
CA PHE A 510 25.44 -48.42 -22.07
C PHE A 510 24.58 -48.82 -23.29
N GLU A 511 24.53 -50.10 -23.65
CA GLU A 511 23.68 -50.55 -24.77
C GLU A 511 22.18 -50.48 -24.41
N GLU A 512 21.82 -50.86 -23.18
CA GLU A 512 20.45 -50.71 -22.67
C GLU A 512 20.08 -49.23 -22.55
N ALA A 513 21.00 -48.38 -22.07
CA ALA A 513 20.84 -46.92 -22.00
C ALA A 513 20.61 -46.30 -23.38
N LEU A 514 21.41 -46.67 -24.39
CA LEU A 514 21.26 -46.17 -25.76
C LEU A 514 19.89 -46.52 -26.35
N LYS A 515 19.42 -47.75 -26.10
CA LYS A 515 18.07 -48.18 -26.50
C LYS A 515 17.02 -47.32 -25.80
N ALA A 516 17.13 -47.15 -24.48
CA ALA A 516 16.18 -46.35 -23.70
C ALA A 516 16.14 -44.87 -24.14
N TYR A 517 17.29 -44.23 -24.41
CA TYR A 517 17.34 -42.87 -24.95
C TYR A 517 16.63 -42.73 -26.30
N ARG A 518 16.73 -43.74 -27.18
CA ARG A 518 16.03 -43.75 -28.49
C ARG A 518 14.52 -43.96 -28.35
N GLU A 519 14.07 -44.55 -27.25
CA GLU A 519 12.66 -44.78 -26.93
C GLU A 519 11.99 -43.57 -26.25
N ALA A 520 12.76 -42.66 -25.66
CA ALA A 520 12.27 -41.39 -25.10
C ALA A 520 11.93 -40.37 -26.21
N LYS A 521 10.79 -40.60 -26.89
CA LYS A 521 10.38 -39.85 -28.11
C LYS A 521 9.44 -38.67 -27.83
N VAL A 522 8.78 -38.68 -26.69
CA VAL A 522 7.82 -37.65 -26.23
C VAL A 522 8.39 -36.99 -24.96
N GLY A 523 7.81 -35.88 -24.49
CA GLY A 523 8.25 -35.24 -23.25
C GLY A 523 9.19 -34.06 -23.44
N SER A 524 9.39 -33.32 -22.35
CA SER A 524 10.36 -32.22 -22.29
C SER A 524 11.78 -32.72 -22.55
N LYS A 525 12.06 -33.98 -22.17
CA LYS A 525 13.37 -34.62 -22.32
C LYS A 525 13.60 -35.34 -23.65
N ALA A 526 12.71 -35.28 -24.63
CA ALA A 526 12.92 -35.96 -25.92
C ALA A 526 14.09 -35.38 -26.74
N ALA A 527 14.32 -34.07 -26.67
CA ALA A 527 15.49 -33.44 -27.28
C ALA A 527 16.78 -33.85 -26.55
N ASP A 528 16.77 -33.76 -25.21
CA ASP A 528 17.86 -34.18 -24.34
C ASP A 528 18.23 -35.66 -24.56
N ALA A 529 17.24 -36.54 -24.72
CA ALA A 529 17.45 -37.96 -24.99
C ALA A 529 18.12 -38.22 -26.34
N ARG A 530 17.70 -37.51 -27.40
CA ARG A 530 18.34 -37.60 -28.73
C ARG A 530 19.78 -37.10 -28.66
N GLN A 531 20.02 -36.00 -27.95
CA GLN A 531 21.35 -35.47 -27.73
C GLN A 531 22.22 -36.42 -26.90
N ALA A 532 21.67 -37.04 -25.85
CA ALA A 532 22.36 -38.04 -25.04
C ALA A 532 22.71 -39.30 -25.83
N ALA A 533 21.79 -39.81 -26.68
CA ALA A 533 22.07 -40.92 -27.59
C ALA A 533 23.17 -40.57 -28.61
N ALA A 534 23.11 -39.38 -29.20
CA ALA A 534 24.15 -38.89 -30.11
C ALA A 534 25.51 -38.77 -29.38
N ARG A 535 25.51 -38.19 -28.17
CA ARG A 535 26.68 -38.07 -27.29
C ARG A 535 27.28 -39.44 -26.98
N LEU A 536 26.43 -40.43 -26.67
CA LEU A 536 26.86 -41.79 -26.30
C LEU A 536 27.62 -42.49 -27.44
N THR A 537 27.19 -42.26 -28.68
CA THR A 537 27.83 -42.86 -29.87
C THR A 537 28.95 -42.02 -30.48
N ALA A 538 29.07 -40.75 -30.12
CA ALA A 538 30.08 -39.86 -30.66
C ALA A 538 31.48 -40.16 -30.09
N LYS A 539 32.53 -39.95 -30.89
CA LYS A 539 33.89 -39.83 -30.35
C LYS A 539 34.01 -38.52 -29.59
N ARG A 540 34.47 -38.58 -28.36
CA ARG A 540 34.65 -37.41 -27.51
C ARG A 540 36.03 -37.45 -26.86
N LEU A 541 36.67 -36.30 -26.88
CA LEU A 541 37.91 -36.02 -26.18
C LEU A 541 37.69 -34.66 -25.51
N THR A 542 37.68 -34.64 -24.19
CA THR A 542 37.59 -33.42 -23.40
C THR A 542 38.74 -33.43 -22.40
N VAL A 543 39.37 -32.27 -22.27
CA VAL A 543 40.51 -32.08 -21.41
C VAL A 543 40.17 -30.95 -20.48
N VAL A 544 40.25 -31.17 -19.18
CA VAL A 544 39.92 -30.18 -18.15
C VAL A 544 41.02 -30.19 -17.11
N THR A 545 41.51 -29.00 -16.78
CA THR A 545 42.30 -28.75 -15.58
C THR A 545 41.34 -28.28 -14.50
N GLU A 546 41.23 -29.01 -13.40
CA GLU A 546 40.19 -28.76 -12.39
C GLU A 546 40.40 -27.44 -11.63
N ARG A 547 41.67 -27.06 -11.42
CA ARG A 547 42.08 -25.90 -10.62
C ARG A 547 43.56 -25.60 -10.80
N VAL A 548 44.02 -24.55 -10.13
CA VAL A 548 45.43 -24.36 -9.83
C VAL A 548 45.87 -25.42 -8.81
N PHE A 549 46.96 -26.11 -9.12
CA PHE A 549 47.57 -27.10 -8.23
C PHE A 549 48.59 -26.44 -7.31
N ARG A 550 48.66 -26.89 -6.06
CA ARG A 550 49.70 -26.53 -5.10
C ARG A 550 50.95 -27.40 -5.33
N THR A 551 52.09 -27.00 -4.80
CA THR A 551 53.37 -27.70 -5.04
C THR A 551 53.54 -29.00 -4.26
N ASP A 552 52.71 -29.22 -3.23
CA ASP A 552 52.66 -30.44 -2.44
C ASP A 552 51.81 -31.55 -3.10
N GLU A 553 51.23 -31.28 -4.26
CA GLU A 553 50.36 -32.20 -4.97
C GLU A 553 50.75 -32.36 -6.46
N PRO A 554 50.51 -33.55 -7.03
CA PRO A 554 50.77 -33.79 -8.45
C PRO A 554 49.81 -32.96 -9.31
N ALA A 555 50.37 -32.19 -10.25
CA ALA A 555 49.60 -31.48 -11.25
C ALA A 555 48.93 -32.48 -12.18
N ARG A 556 47.61 -32.40 -12.26
CA ARG A 556 46.79 -33.42 -12.91
C ARG A 556 45.88 -32.81 -13.95
N LEU A 557 45.76 -33.52 -15.05
CA LEU A 557 44.83 -33.21 -16.10
C LEU A 557 43.74 -34.28 -16.10
N GLN A 558 42.48 -33.85 -16.08
CA GLN A 558 41.37 -34.76 -16.30
C GLN A 558 41.14 -34.90 -17.80
N LEU A 559 41.36 -36.11 -18.29
CA LEU A 559 41.03 -36.52 -19.63
C LEU A 559 39.74 -37.34 -19.60
N SER A 560 38.69 -36.80 -20.20
CA SER A 560 37.47 -37.54 -20.44
C SER A 560 37.43 -38.00 -21.89
N THR A 561 37.46 -39.31 -22.11
CA THR A 561 37.41 -39.91 -23.45
C THR A 561 36.19 -40.81 -23.60
N ARG A 562 35.59 -40.80 -24.79
CA ARG A 562 34.51 -41.72 -25.15
C ARG A 562 34.73 -42.21 -26.58
N ASN A 563 34.66 -43.52 -26.79
CA ASN A 563 34.89 -44.16 -28.10
C ASN A 563 36.29 -43.87 -28.71
N ILE A 564 37.31 -43.71 -27.85
CA ILE A 564 38.73 -43.49 -28.18
C ILE A 564 39.57 -44.42 -27.30
N GLU A 565 40.45 -45.21 -27.92
CA GLU A 565 41.27 -46.22 -27.23
C GLU A 565 42.60 -45.65 -26.70
N SER A 566 43.15 -44.63 -27.35
CA SER A 566 44.41 -43.99 -27.00
C SER A 566 44.49 -42.55 -27.50
N VAL A 567 45.32 -41.75 -26.84
CA VAL A 567 45.61 -40.36 -27.18
C VAL A 567 47.09 -40.06 -27.05
N THR A 568 47.56 -39.05 -27.78
CA THR A 568 48.92 -38.52 -27.65
C THR A 568 48.86 -37.19 -26.90
N VAL A 569 49.62 -37.08 -25.81
CA VAL A 569 49.69 -35.91 -24.94
C VAL A 569 51.03 -35.22 -25.17
N CYS A 570 51.03 -33.94 -25.51
CA CYS A 570 52.24 -33.14 -25.62
C CYS A 570 52.22 -31.99 -24.62
N VAL A 571 53.33 -31.76 -23.95
CA VAL A 571 53.48 -30.77 -22.87
C VAL A 571 54.47 -29.69 -23.29
N TYR A 572 54.06 -28.43 -23.18
CA TYR A 572 54.82 -27.25 -23.57
C TYR A 572 54.93 -26.30 -22.37
N PRO A 573 56.14 -25.99 -21.87
CA PRO A 573 56.30 -24.96 -20.86
C PRO A 573 55.96 -23.58 -21.42
N ILE A 574 55.17 -22.80 -20.69
CA ILE A 574 54.80 -21.43 -21.08
C ILE A 574 55.46 -20.44 -20.14
N ASP A 575 56.20 -19.50 -20.73
CA ASP A 575 56.62 -18.29 -20.03
C ASP A 575 55.44 -17.31 -19.96
N MET A 576 54.69 -17.39 -18.86
CA MET A 576 53.49 -16.57 -18.66
C MET A 576 53.78 -15.09 -18.49
N GLU A 577 54.96 -14.72 -18.00
CA GLU A 577 55.31 -13.31 -17.90
C GLU A 577 55.52 -12.72 -19.29
N THR A 578 56.30 -13.40 -20.14
CA THR A 578 56.50 -12.98 -21.52
C THR A 578 55.16 -12.95 -22.28
N TYR A 579 54.28 -13.93 -22.04
CA TYR A 579 52.92 -13.93 -22.60
C TYR A 579 52.13 -12.70 -22.14
N PHE A 580 52.02 -12.46 -20.83
CA PHE A 580 51.23 -11.36 -20.27
C PHE A 580 51.77 -9.99 -20.75
N ARG A 581 53.09 -9.83 -20.86
CA ARG A 581 53.70 -8.60 -21.40
C ARG A 581 53.35 -8.34 -22.87
N LYS A 582 53.12 -9.40 -23.64
CA LYS A 582 52.80 -9.32 -25.07
C LYS A 582 51.30 -9.20 -25.35
N MET A 583 50.49 -9.91 -24.57
CA MET A 583 49.04 -10.04 -24.79
C MET A 583 48.22 -9.18 -23.83
N HIS A 584 48.85 -8.60 -22.80
CA HIS A 584 48.25 -7.66 -21.85
C HIS A 584 47.13 -8.24 -20.97
N CYS A 585 46.90 -9.56 -21.03
CA CYS A 585 46.00 -10.29 -20.18
C CYS A 585 46.49 -11.75 -20.03
N ALA A 586 45.93 -12.48 -19.06
CA ALA A 586 46.24 -13.90 -18.86
C ALA A 586 45.40 -14.88 -19.72
N PRO A 587 44.12 -14.59 -20.05
CA PRO A 587 43.32 -15.49 -20.91
C PRO A 587 43.83 -15.58 -22.35
N GLY A 588 43.58 -16.72 -23.02
CA GLY A 588 43.87 -16.90 -24.45
C GLY A 588 45.18 -17.64 -24.76
N VAL A 589 45.93 -18.07 -23.74
CA VAL A 589 47.18 -18.84 -23.93
C VAL A 589 46.89 -20.18 -24.62
N GLU A 590 45.73 -20.78 -24.35
CA GLU A 590 45.29 -22.03 -24.97
C GLU A 590 45.00 -21.91 -26.48
N GLN A 591 44.90 -20.68 -27.00
CA GLN A 591 44.69 -20.39 -28.42
C GLN A 591 46.00 -20.17 -29.18
N LEU A 592 47.13 -20.14 -28.48
CA LEU A 592 48.44 -20.05 -29.13
C LEU A 592 48.61 -21.22 -30.09
N ASP A 593 49.13 -20.93 -31.29
CA ASP A 593 49.47 -21.95 -32.28
C ASP A 593 50.78 -22.65 -31.86
N ILE A 594 50.66 -23.48 -30.83
CA ILE A 594 51.75 -24.26 -30.23
C ILE A 594 52.27 -25.37 -31.17
N ALA A 595 51.64 -25.59 -32.33
CA ALA A 595 52.16 -26.49 -33.35
C ALA A 595 53.46 -25.97 -34.01
N LEU A 596 53.84 -24.71 -33.75
CA LEU A 596 55.07 -24.09 -34.25
C LEU A 596 56.30 -24.31 -33.33
N ILE A 597 56.13 -24.95 -32.17
CA ILE A 597 57.19 -25.25 -31.21
C ILE A 597 57.23 -26.75 -30.91
N ASP A 598 58.42 -27.29 -30.65
CA ASP A 598 58.57 -28.70 -30.28
C ASP A 598 58.14 -28.91 -28.81
N PRO A 599 57.37 -29.97 -28.50
CA PRO A 599 57.00 -30.27 -27.11
C PRO A 599 58.21 -30.72 -26.29
N GLU A 600 58.24 -30.33 -25.02
CA GLU A 600 59.27 -30.79 -24.09
C GLU A 600 59.11 -32.30 -23.83
N GLN A 601 57.86 -32.76 -23.78
CA GLN A 601 57.52 -34.17 -23.57
C GLN A 601 56.33 -34.60 -24.41
N THR A 602 56.39 -35.82 -24.94
CA THR A 602 55.29 -36.49 -25.65
C THR A 602 55.01 -37.83 -24.99
N ILE A 603 53.78 -38.04 -24.56
CA ILE A 603 53.32 -39.22 -23.84
C ILE A 603 52.21 -39.88 -24.65
N GLU A 604 52.39 -41.14 -25.03
CA GLU A 604 51.32 -41.96 -25.61
C GLU A 604 50.50 -42.55 -24.45
N PHE A 605 49.27 -42.08 -24.27
CA PHE A 605 48.40 -42.51 -23.17
C PHE A 605 47.34 -43.49 -23.68
N GLN A 606 47.41 -44.74 -23.19
CA GLN A 606 46.38 -45.75 -23.44
C GLN A 606 45.22 -45.54 -22.46
N VAL A 607 43.99 -45.43 -22.96
CA VAL A 607 42.80 -45.22 -22.13
C VAL A 607 42.55 -46.48 -21.30
N PRO A 608 42.71 -46.43 -19.95
CA PRO A 608 42.54 -47.61 -19.12
C PRO A 608 41.10 -48.12 -19.17
N GLN A 609 40.91 -49.44 -19.24
CA GLN A 609 39.58 -50.08 -19.20
C GLN A 609 38.61 -49.58 -20.28
N TYR A 610 39.13 -49.19 -21.46
CA TYR A 610 38.29 -48.78 -22.58
C TYR A 610 37.17 -49.79 -22.87
N GLU A 611 35.95 -49.29 -22.88
CA GLU A 611 34.75 -49.99 -23.28
C GLU A 611 33.96 -49.10 -24.24
N LYS A 612 33.32 -49.71 -25.23
CA LYS A 612 32.50 -48.97 -26.20
C LYS A 612 31.38 -48.21 -25.49
N TYR A 613 31.16 -46.95 -25.87
CA TYR A 613 30.20 -45.99 -25.28
C TYR A 613 30.49 -45.49 -23.86
N ARG A 614 31.28 -46.24 -23.07
CA ARG A 614 31.70 -45.79 -21.75
C ARG A 614 32.55 -44.53 -21.87
N GLU A 615 32.17 -43.52 -21.10
CA GLU A 615 33.08 -42.40 -20.85
C GLU A 615 34.09 -42.86 -19.81
N THR A 616 35.35 -42.69 -20.15
CA THR A 616 36.46 -43.02 -19.28
C THR A 616 37.12 -41.72 -18.89
N ASP A 617 36.96 -41.37 -17.62
CA ASP A 617 37.72 -40.30 -17.01
C ASP A 617 39.04 -40.90 -16.54
N SER A 618 40.11 -40.34 -17.09
CA SER A 618 41.48 -40.71 -16.80
C SER A 618 42.21 -39.50 -16.28
N THR A 619 42.97 -39.68 -15.22
CA THR A 619 43.84 -38.63 -14.72
C THR A 619 45.22 -38.83 -15.32
N ILE A 620 45.71 -37.80 -15.99
CA ILE A 620 47.07 -37.77 -16.54
C ILE A 620 47.89 -36.84 -15.66
N GLU A 621 48.92 -37.38 -15.02
CA GLU A 621 49.88 -36.56 -14.30
C GLU A 621 50.76 -35.82 -15.31
N ILE A 622 50.80 -34.49 -15.18
CA ILE A 622 51.58 -33.65 -16.08
C ILE A 622 52.96 -33.44 -15.46
N PRO A 623 54.03 -33.91 -16.12
CA PRO A 623 55.38 -33.76 -15.62
C PRO A 623 55.85 -32.31 -15.79
N PHE A 624 56.38 -31.74 -14.72
CA PHE A 624 56.98 -30.39 -14.74
C PHE A 624 58.50 -30.40 -14.90
N GLY A 625 59.10 -31.58 -15.05
CA GLY A 625 60.55 -31.76 -15.02
C GLY A 625 61.12 -31.41 -13.63
N ASP A 626 62.27 -30.72 -13.61
CA ASP A 626 62.93 -30.28 -12.38
C ASP A 626 62.28 -29.03 -11.74
N ARG A 627 61.21 -28.49 -12.35
CA ARG A 627 60.53 -27.27 -11.86
C ARG A 627 59.61 -27.60 -10.69
N ALA A 628 59.55 -26.71 -9.70
CA ALA A 628 58.63 -26.83 -8.56
C ALA A 628 57.25 -26.21 -8.85
N ALA A 629 57.17 -25.18 -9.69
CA ALA A 629 55.96 -24.46 -10.09
C ALA A 629 56.02 -24.07 -11.58
N GLY A 630 54.94 -23.49 -12.12
CA GLY A 630 54.91 -22.95 -13.49
C GLY A 630 53.59 -23.20 -14.22
N VAL A 631 53.57 -22.87 -15.52
CA VAL A 631 52.43 -23.10 -16.41
C VAL A 631 52.82 -23.96 -17.59
N MET A 632 52.01 -24.97 -17.87
CA MET A 632 52.17 -25.88 -18.99
C MET A 632 50.98 -25.76 -19.91
N ALA A 633 51.19 -25.49 -21.20
CA ALA A 633 50.19 -25.79 -22.21
C ALA A 633 50.25 -27.28 -22.53
N VAL A 634 49.11 -27.95 -22.51
CA VAL A 634 49.01 -29.39 -22.75
C VAL A 634 48.05 -29.64 -23.89
N THR A 635 48.54 -30.23 -24.98
CA THR A 635 47.70 -30.72 -26.09
C THR A 635 47.45 -32.19 -25.91
N VAL A 636 46.19 -32.61 -26.00
CA VAL A 636 45.81 -34.02 -26.09
C VAL A 636 45.12 -34.25 -27.42
N SER A 637 45.66 -35.15 -28.22
CA SER A 637 45.18 -35.42 -29.57
C SER A 637 44.91 -36.89 -29.82
N SER A 638 44.02 -37.14 -30.77
CA SER A 638 43.71 -38.43 -31.38
C SER A 638 43.66 -38.23 -32.89
N ARG A 639 43.42 -39.29 -33.66
CA ARG A 639 43.47 -39.26 -35.15
C ARG A 639 42.61 -38.17 -35.83
N ARG A 640 41.58 -37.62 -35.17
CA ARG A 640 40.70 -36.56 -35.72
C ARG A 640 40.26 -35.51 -34.70
N LEU A 641 40.67 -35.60 -33.44
CA LEU A 641 40.26 -34.70 -32.35
C LEU A 641 41.49 -34.24 -31.59
N GLU A 642 41.53 -32.97 -31.24
CA GLU A 642 42.62 -32.34 -30.48
C GLU A 642 41.99 -31.34 -29.50
N ALA A 643 42.54 -31.26 -28.29
CA ALA A 643 42.17 -30.28 -27.28
C ALA A 643 43.44 -29.75 -26.60
N THR A 644 43.44 -28.46 -26.29
CA THR A 644 44.53 -27.76 -25.60
C THR A 644 44.02 -27.18 -24.30
N THR A 645 44.80 -27.26 -23.24
CA THR A 645 44.50 -26.57 -21.97
C THR A 645 45.78 -26.10 -21.28
N LEU A 646 45.62 -25.33 -20.21
CA LEU A 646 46.71 -24.96 -19.31
C LEU A 646 46.66 -25.76 -18.03
N VAL A 647 47.80 -26.22 -17.57
CA VAL A 647 47.99 -26.78 -16.23
C VAL A 647 48.90 -25.83 -15.47
N ILE A 648 48.34 -25.22 -14.42
CA ILE A 648 49.04 -24.25 -13.57
C ILE A 648 49.33 -24.94 -12.25
N ARG A 649 50.60 -24.94 -11.85
CA ARG A 649 51.02 -25.35 -10.51
C ARG A 649 51.65 -24.14 -9.81
N SER A 650 50.95 -23.60 -8.84
CA SER A 650 51.31 -22.38 -8.12
C SER A 650 50.70 -22.40 -6.71
N ASP A 651 51.48 -22.03 -5.70
CA ASP A 651 50.97 -21.80 -4.35
C ASP A 651 50.47 -20.36 -4.19
N LEU A 652 50.70 -19.50 -5.18
CA LEU A 652 50.39 -18.08 -5.16
C LEU A 652 48.95 -17.86 -5.63
N ASP A 653 48.23 -16.99 -4.93
CA ASP A 653 46.93 -16.49 -5.35
C ASP A 653 46.77 -15.01 -4.92
N VAL A 654 45.84 -14.28 -5.56
CA VAL A 654 45.68 -12.82 -5.35
C VAL A 654 44.23 -12.34 -5.28
N ILE A 655 43.96 -11.45 -4.31
CA ILE A 655 42.72 -10.66 -4.24
C ILE A 655 43.06 -9.29 -4.82
N VAL A 656 42.24 -8.84 -5.75
CA VAL A 656 42.39 -7.53 -6.40
C VAL A 656 41.17 -6.68 -6.09
N LYS A 657 41.40 -5.45 -5.61
CA LYS A 657 40.38 -4.41 -5.41
C LYS A 657 40.86 -3.13 -6.09
N SER A 658 40.00 -2.49 -6.86
CA SER A 658 40.35 -1.29 -7.63
C SER A 658 39.30 -0.21 -7.48
N SER A 659 39.75 1.06 -7.45
CA SER A 659 38.93 2.22 -7.79
C SER A 659 39.33 2.73 -9.18
N ARG A 660 38.84 3.91 -9.57
CA ARG A 660 39.26 4.65 -10.77
C ARG A 660 40.64 5.32 -10.63
N ASP A 661 41.27 5.28 -9.46
CA ASP A 661 42.55 5.94 -9.22
C ASP A 661 43.46 5.19 -8.23
N GLU A 662 43.11 3.96 -7.85
CA GLU A 662 43.84 3.15 -6.89
C GLU A 662 43.79 1.67 -7.24
N MET A 663 44.92 0.99 -7.02
CA MET A 663 45.03 -0.45 -7.11
C MET A 663 45.49 -1.05 -5.77
N PHE A 664 44.72 -2.03 -5.31
CA PHE A 664 45.01 -2.84 -4.13
C PHE A 664 45.09 -4.32 -4.52
N VAL A 665 46.21 -4.96 -4.22
CA VAL A 665 46.45 -6.38 -4.46
C VAL A 665 46.94 -7.03 -3.17
N PHE A 666 46.30 -8.10 -2.72
CA PHE A 666 46.79 -8.95 -1.64
C PHE A 666 47.20 -10.31 -2.20
N ALA A 667 48.45 -10.69 -1.98
CA ALA A 667 49.03 -11.97 -2.39
C ALA A 667 49.18 -12.92 -1.21
N GLU A 668 48.73 -14.17 -1.40
CA GLU A 668 48.79 -15.23 -0.39
C GLU A 668 49.49 -16.47 -0.94
N ASN A 669 50.30 -17.10 -0.09
CA ASN A 669 50.74 -18.48 -0.25
C ASN A 669 49.68 -19.42 0.30
N MET A 670 48.83 -19.93 -0.58
CA MET A 670 47.69 -20.79 -0.29
C MET A 670 48.09 -22.16 0.26
N LEU A 671 49.34 -22.60 0.07
CA LEU A 671 49.84 -23.82 0.70
C LEU A 671 50.13 -23.61 2.19
N THR A 672 50.66 -22.44 2.55
CA THR A 672 51.03 -22.10 3.94
C THR A 672 49.95 -21.30 4.69
N GLY A 673 48.97 -20.73 3.96
CA GLY A 673 47.94 -19.83 4.50
C GLY A 673 48.50 -18.49 4.97
N LYS A 674 49.56 -17.98 4.34
CA LYS A 674 50.29 -16.78 4.77
C LYS A 674 50.43 -15.79 3.64
N ALA A 675 50.43 -14.50 3.98
CA ALA A 675 50.82 -13.43 3.08
C ALA A 675 52.14 -13.73 2.35
N TRP A 676 52.21 -13.38 1.06
CA TRP A 676 53.40 -13.63 0.23
C TRP A 676 54.12 -12.32 -0.14
N PRO A 677 55.21 -11.97 0.56
CA PRO A 677 55.97 -10.77 0.27
C PRO A 677 56.86 -10.92 -0.97
N GLY A 678 57.17 -9.80 -1.62
CA GLY A 678 58.08 -9.79 -2.77
C GLY A 678 57.46 -10.33 -4.07
N ALA A 679 56.14 -10.51 -4.13
CA ALA A 679 55.44 -10.92 -5.35
C ALA A 679 55.46 -9.76 -6.35
N ARG A 680 56.09 -9.99 -7.50
CA ARG A 680 56.17 -9.00 -8.58
C ARG A 680 54.85 -8.96 -9.32
N LEU A 681 54.35 -7.75 -9.57
CA LEU A 681 53.05 -7.48 -10.17
C LEU A 681 53.22 -6.78 -11.53
N LEU A 682 52.43 -7.20 -12.52
CA LEU A 682 52.24 -6.53 -13.80
C LEU A 682 50.77 -6.11 -13.90
N LEU A 683 50.53 -4.81 -14.08
CA LEU A 683 49.19 -4.21 -14.16
C LEU A 683 48.93 -3.77 -15.59
N SER A 684 47.76 -4.10 -16.13
CA SER A 684 47.42 -3.90 -17.54
C SER A 684 45.97 -3.47 -17.72
N ASP A 685 45.68 -2.59 -18.68
CA ASP A 685 44.31 -2.20 -19.09
C ASP A 685 43.73 -3.14 -20.17
N GLY A 686 44.41 -4.25 -20.46
CA GLY A 686 44.05 -5.19 -21.53
C GLY A 686 44.57 -4.78 -22.92
N GLN A 687 45.07 -3.55 -23.09
CA GLN A 687 45.68 -3.08 -24.35
C GLN A 687 47.18 -2.80 -24.20
N ARG A 688 47.61 -2.41 -23.01
CA ARG A 688 49.01 -2.09 -22.68
C ARG A 688 49.29 -2.33 -21.20
N LEU A 689 50.58 -2.50 -20.89
CA LEU A 689 51.04 -2.51 -19.51
C LEU A 689 50.97 -1.10 -18.92
N LEU A 690 50.27 -0.95 -17.80
CA LEU A 690 50.11 0.30 -17.06
C LEU A 690 51.27 0.53 -16.11
N ALA A 691 51.63 -0.48 -15.32
CA ALA A 691 52.63 -0.38 -14.26
C ALA A 691 53.17 -1.74 -13.82
N GLU A 692 54.28 -1.71 -13.09
CA GLU A 692 54.85 -2.85 -12.39
C GLU A 692 55.00 -2.53 -10.90
N GLY A 693 54.80 -3.53 -10.05
CA GLY A 693 54.83 -3.39 -8.60
C GLY A 693 55.44 -4.60 -7.90
N VAL A 694 55.62 -4.51 -6.58
CA VAL A 694 56.05 -5.63 -5.74
C VAL A 694 55.28 -5.57 -4.43
N THR A 695 54.79 -6.71 -3.93
CA THR A 695 54.10 -6.77 -2.63
C THR A 695 55.07 -6.56 -1.46
N GLY A 696 54.59 -5.87 -0.42
CA GLY A 696 55.31 -5.64 0.83
C GLY A 696 55.41 -6.88 1.73
N GLU A 697 55.96 -6.71 2.93
CA GLU A 697 56.15 -7.79 3.93
C GLU A 697 54.84 -8.50 4.35
N ASP A 698 53.72 -7.80 4.23
CA ASP A 698 52.36 -8.27 4.49
C ASP A 698 51.66 -8.83 3.24
N GLY A 699 52.40 -9.02 2.13
CA GLY A 699 51.84 -9.53 0.89
C GLY A 699 50.92 -8.55 0.16
N VAL A 700 50.86 -7.29 0.59
CA VAL A 700 50.00 -6.27 -0.03
C VAL A 700 50.79 -5.34 -0.95
N PHE A 701 50.15 -4.97 -2.06
CA PHE A 701 50.54 -3.85 -2.90
C PHE A 701 49.38 -2.87 -2.98
N HIS A 702 49.61 -1.62 -2.61
CA HIS A 702 48.60 -0.57 -2.54
C HIS A 702 49.18 0.74 -3.04
N GLN A 703 48.74 1.19 -4.22
CA GLN A 703 49.23 2.41 -4.86
C GLN A 703 48.14 3.12 -5.67
N ALA A 704 48.27 4.45 -5.80
CA ALA A 704 47.43 5.27 -6.66
C ALA A 704 47.90 5.20 -8.13
N PHE A 705 46.94 5.14 -9.05
CA PHE A 705 47.18 5.06 -10.50
C PHE A 705 46.20 5.94 -11.28
N GLU A 706 46.65 7.13 -11.68
CA GLU A 706 45.85 8.07 -12.47
C GLU A 706 45.40 7.47 -13.81
N GLN A 707 46.17 6.53 -14.37
CA GLN A 707 45.87 5.87 -15.64
C GLN A 707 44.62 4.97 -15.58
N LEU A 708 44.09 4.68 -14.38
CA LEU A 708 42.87 3.89 -14.20
C LEU A 708 41.59 4.72 -14.43
N ALA A 709 41.69 6.05 -14.50
CA ALA A 709 40.53 6.91 -14.66
C ALA A 709 39.74 6.57 -15.93
N ASP A 710 40.46 6.25 -17.01
CA ASP A 710 39.90 5.96 -18.33
C ASP A 710 39.89 4.44 -18.66
N ALA A 711 40.35 3.58 -17.75
CA ALA A 711 40.41 2.14 -18.00
C ALA A 711 39.01 1.50 -17.91
N GLU A 712 38.69 0.59 -18.82
CA GLU A 712 37.44 -0.20 -18.76
C GLU A 712 37.60 -1.42 -17.86
N ASP A 713 38.77 -2.05 -17.90
CA ASP A 713 39.15 -3.23 -17.12
C ASP A 713 40.61 -3.09 -16.65
N VAL A 714 40.95 -3.79 -15.56
CA VAL A 714 42.33 -3.93 -15.10
C VAL A 714 42.66 -5.39 -14.88
N SER A 715 43.68 -5.89 -15.56
CA SER A 715 44.26 -7.21 -15.37
C SER A 715 45.53 -7.10 -14.52
N VAL A 716 45.62 -7.93 -13.49
CA VAL A 716 46.77 -8.08 -12.61
C VAL A 716 47.40 -9.44 -12.83
N PHE A 717 48.72 -9.47 -13.02
CA PHE A 717 49.52 -10.69 -13.02
C PHE A 717 50.55 -10.61 -11.89
N ALA A 718 50.61 -11.62 -11.04
CA ALA A 718 51.52 -11.73 -9.92
C ALA A 718 52.47 -12.93 -10.10
N ALA A 719 53.74 -12.76 -9.75
CA ALA A 719 54.74 -13.83 -9.84
C ALA A 719 55.75 -13.81 -8.68
N VAL A 720 56.06 -15.00 -8.16
CA VAL A 720 57.18 -15.26 -7.23
C VAL A 720 57.94 -16.49 -7.72
N GLY A 721 59.14 -16.30 -8.27
CA GLY A 721 59.83 -17.39 -8.99
C GLY A 721 58.95 -17.89 -10.13
N ASP A 722 58.70 -19.20 -10.18
CA ASP A 722 57.80 -19.84 -11.16
C ASP A 722 56.33 -19.90 -10.70
N HIS A 723 56.00 -19.44 -9.48
CA HIS A 723 54.63 -19.35 -9.01
C HIS A 723 53.96 -18.12 -9.61
N ILE A 724 52.74 -18.29 -10.11
CA ILE A 724 51.97 -17.23 -10.77
C ILE A 724 50.52 -17.20 -10.29
N ALA A 725 49.92 -16.02 -10.33
CA ALA A 725 48.49 -15.79 -10.17
C ALA A 725 48.05 -14.63 -11.06
N SER A 726 46.80 -14.63 -11.50
CA SER A 726 46.27 -13.50 -12.26
C SER A 726 44.78 -13.33 -11.98
N ASN A 727 44.33 -12.08 -11.98
CA ASN A 727 42.94 -11.71 -11.74
C ASN A 727 42.60 -10.44 -12.56
N ALA A 728 41.34 -10.26 -12.93
CA ALA A 728 40.88 -9.10 -13.68
C ALA A 728 39.65 -8.48 -13.01
N VAL A 729 39.60 -7.16 -12.96
CA VAL A 729 38.50 -6.39 -12.35
C VAL A 729 37.92 -5.43 -13.38
N GLY A 730 36.61 -5.50 -13.57
CA GLY A 730 35.89 -4.57 -14.44
C GLY A 730 35.66 -3.23 -13.76
N LEU A 731 35.96 -2.15 -14.48
CA LEU A 731 35.76 -0.76 -14.06
C LEU A 731 34.62 -0.07 -14.82
N SER A 732 34.07 -0.70 -15.86
CA SER A 732 32.97 -0.16 -16.66
C SER A 732 31.78 0.27 -15.80
N GLY A 733 31.22 1.46 -16.06
CA GLY A 733 30.09 2.01 -15.31
C GLY A 733 30.43 2.61 -13.93
N LEU A 734 31.65 2.42 -13.41
CA LEU A 734 32.10 3.14 -12.22
C LEU A 734 32.43 4.58 -12.59
N THR A 735 31.77 5.55 -11.96
CA THR A 735 32.23 6.94 -11.99
C THR A 735 33.46 7.09 -11.10
N VAL A 736 34.37 8.01 -11.42
CA VAL A 736 35.41 8.43 -10.46
C VAL A 736 34.66 8.91 -9.22
N ALA A 737 34.86 8.23 -8.09
CA ALA A 737 34.27 8.66 -6.83
C ALA A 737 34.72 10.11 -6.60
N GLN A 738 33.76 11.04 -6.63
CA GLN A 738 34.02 12.38 -6.12
C GLN A 738 34.18 12.17 -4.62
N GLY A 739 35.44 12.15 -4.16
CA GLY A 739 35.75 12.10 -2.74
C GLY A 739 35.13 13.28 -2.00
N LEU A 740 35.47 13.43 -0.73
CA LEU A 740 35.03 14.60 0.03
C LEU A 740 35.46 15.88 -0.71
N GLU A 741 34.59 16.89 -0.70
CA GLU A 741 34.92 18.25 -1.17
C GLU A 741 35.17 19.18 0.01
N ASP A 742 35.95 20.25 -0.23
CA ASP A 742 36.16 21.28 0.77
C ASP A 742 34.83 21.89 1.22
N GLU A 743 34.57 21.89 2.52
CA GLU A 743 33.31 22.36 3.11
C GLU A 743 33.52 23.61 3.96
N GLY A 744 32.61 24.57 3.84
CA GLY A 744 32.69 25.85 4.55
C GLY A 744 31.33 26.29 5.05
N TYR A 745 31.15 26.27 6.37
CA TYR A 745 29.92 26.72 7.02
C TYR A 745 30.10 28.11 7.62
N LEU A 746 29.45 29.11 7.02
CA LEU A 746 29.48 30.50 7.48
C LEU A 746 28.11 30.92 7.99
N TYR A 747 28.08 31.48 9.19
CA TYR A 747 26.87 31.99 9.80
C TYR A 747 27.16 33.22 10.66
N THR A 748 26.09 33.87 11.06
CA THR A 748 26.11 35.02 11.96
C THR A 748 25.45 34.63 13.29
N ASP A 749 25.77 35.33 14.39
CA ASP A 749 25.18 35.03 15.70
C ASP A 749 23.66 35.24 15.73
N ARG A 750 23.14 36.05 14.78
CA ARG A 750 21.72 36.35 14.61
C ARG A 750 21.33 36.19 13.13
N PRO A 751 20.15 35.63 12.82
CA PRO A 751 19.70 35.47 11.43
C PRO A 751 19.39 36.81 10.74
N ALA A 752 19.16 37.89 11.51
CA ALA A 752 18.89 39.22 10.99
C ALA A 752 19.44 40.36 11.88
N TYR A 753 19.76 41.49 11.24
CA TYR A 753 20.31 42.71 11.86
C TYR A 753 19.58 43.96 11.38
N ARG A 754 19.67 45.05 12.15
CA ARG A 754 19.26 46.40 11.70
C ARG A 754 20.46 47.18 11.16
N ALA A 755 20.20 48.16 10.31
CA ALA A 755 21.22 49.12 9.88
C ALA A 755 21.80 49.85 11.10
N GLY A 756 23.13 49.98 11.18
CA GLY A 756 23.83 50.53 12.35
C GLY A 756 24.23 49.51 13.42
N GLU A 757 23.77 48.25 13.35
CA GLU A 757 24.15 47.23 14.35
C GLU A 757 25.50 46.57 14.05
N GLU A 758 26.17 46.10 15.09
CA GLU A 758 27.36 45.24 14.95
C GLU A 758 26.95 43.82 14.57
N VAL A 759 27.56 43.31 13.49
CA VAL A 759 27.39 41.94 12.96
C VAL A 759 28.55 41.09 13.43
N HIS A 760 28.25 39.94 14.04
CA HIS A 760 29.25 38.94 14.42
C HIS A 760 29.19 37.75 13.46
N VAL A 761 30.27 37.55 12.70
CA VAL A 761 30.40 36.47 11.72
C VAL A 761 31.27 35.37 12.33
N ARG A 762 30.86 34.12 12.16
CA ARG A 762 31.67 32.94 12.46
C ARG A 762 31.67 32.00 11.26
N GLY A 763 32.82 31.41 10.98
CA GLY A 763 32.93 30.39 9.95
C GLY A 763 33.75 29.20 10.41
N TRP A 764 33.40 28.04 9.87
CA TRP A 764 34.14 26.78 9.99
C TRP A 764 34.49 26.31 8.59
N ILE A 765 35.76 26.12 8.32
CA ILE A 765 36.26 25.64 7.03
C ILE A 765 36.96 24.31 7.29
N ARG A 766 36.58 23.30 6.52
CA ARG A 766 37.18 21.97 6.48
C ARG A 766 37.66 21.74 5.07
N ARG A 767 38.97 21.70 4.88
CA ARG A 767 39.55 21.31 3.60
C ARG A 767 39.60 19.79 3.53
N VAL A 768 39.61 19.24 2.33
CA VAL A 768 39.85 17.83 2.10
C VAL A 768 41.30 17.63 1.70
N GLU A 769 41.98 16.74 2.41
CA GLU A 769 43.32 16.26 2.08
C GLU A 769 43.31 14.74 2.14
N SER A 770 43.68 14.09 1.05
CA SER A 770 43.67 12.62 0.95
C SER A 770 42.32 11.99 1.36
N ASP A 771 41.21 12.57 0.90
CA ASP A 771 39.83 12.15 1.21
C ASP A 771 39.46 12.25 2.72
N LYS A 772 40.12 13.15 3.45
CA LYS A 772 39.87 13.43 4.88
C LYS A 772 39.65 14.91 5.13
N TYR A 773 38.73 15.25 6.04
CA TYR A 773 38.57 16.64 6.49
C TYR A 773 39.69 17.08 7.43
N VAL A 774 40.44 18.10 7.02
CA VAL A 774 41.51 18.71 7.81
C VAL A 774 41.18 20.16 8.19
N ALA A 775 41.75 20.60 9.32
CA ALA A 775 41.75 22.00 9.73
C ALA A 775 43.14 22.60 9.54
N ASP A 776 43.25 23.61 8.69
CA ASP A 776 44.51 24.30 8.45
C ASP A 776 44.73 25.40 9.50
N ASP A 777 45.28 25.03 10.65
CA ASP A 777 45.64 25.99 11.71
C ASP A 777 46.54 27.10 11.16
N GLY A 778 46.18 28.35 11.38
CA GLY A 778 46.93 29.50 10.92
C GLY A 778 46.72 29.89 9.45
N ARG A 779 45.91 29.15 8.66
CA ARG A 779 45.61 29.53 7.27
C ARG A 779 44.83 30.83 7.23
N LYS A 780 45.17 31.68 6.26
CA LYS A 780 44.59 33.01 6.08
C LYS A 780 43.50 32.98 5.01
N PHE A 781 42.38 33.59 5.32
CA PHE A 781 41.27 33.84 4.40
C PHE A 781 40.96 35.34 4.39
N VAL A 782 40.42 35.85 3.30
CA VAL A 782 39.87 37.19 3.20
C VAL A 782 38.34 37.09 3.34
N LEU A 783 37.83 37.59 4.46
CA LEU A 783 36.42 37.79 4.70
C LEU A 783 35.93 39.04 3.97
N GLU A 784 34.94 38.86 3.11
CA GLU A 784 34.26 39.90 2.36
C GLU A 784 32.76 39.87 2.67
N VAL A 785 32.19 41.04 2.91
CA VAL A 785 30.74 41.19 3.11
C VAL A 785 30.19 42.14 2.07
N PHE A 786 29.12 41.72 1.40
CA PHE A 786 28.44 42.46 0.34
C PHE A 786 27.01 42.80 0.77
N ASP A 787 26.57 44.01 0.43
CA ASP A 787 25.16 44.40 0.54
C ASP A 787 24.31 43.81 -0.59
N VAL A 788 23.01 44.09 -0.55
CA VAL A 788 22.01 43.63 -1.54
C VAL A 788 22.25 44.13 -2.98
N ARG A 789 23.16 45.09 -3.17
CA ARG A 789 23.54 45.67 -4.47
C ARG A 789 24.94 45.23 -4.88
N ASP A 790 25.46 44.16 -4.29
CA ASP A 790 26.83 43.66 -4.43
C ASP A 790 27.92 44.70 -4.11
N ARG A 791 27.61 45.71 -3.28
CA ARG A 791 28.63 46.65 -2.79
C ARG A 791 29.35 46.03 -1.61
N MET A 792 30.68 45.99 -1.69
CA MET A 792 31.53 45.50 -0.61
C MET A 792 31.50 46.47 0.59
N LEU A 793 31.10 45.97 1.75
CA LEU A 793 31.00 46.70 3.02
C LEU A 793 32.21 46.49 3.91
N ARG A 794 32.79 45.28 3.85
CA ARG A 794 33.90 44.85 4.68
C ARG A 794 34.81 43.95 3.88
N GLN A 795 36.11 44.13 4.09
CA GLN A 795 37.15 43.22 3.66
C GLN A 795 38.16 43.09 4.81
N LYS A 796 38.44 41.88 5.28
CA LYS A 796 39.40 41.64 6.37
C LYS A 796 40.08 40.30 6.23
N GLU A 797 41.38 40.24 6.51
CA GLU A 797 42.08 38.97 6.68
C GLU A 797 41.65 38.31 8.02
N VAL A 798 41.20 37.05 7.94
CA VAL A 798 40.87 36.20 9.08
C VAL A 798 41.79 34.99 9.07
N VAL A 799 42.18 34.53 10.26
CA VAL A 799 43.09 33.40 10.44
C VAL A 799 42.30 32.25 11.06
N LEU A 800 42.39 31.07 10.46
CA LEU A 800 41.79 29.87 11.02
C LEU A 800 42.52 29.45 12.30
N SER A 801 41.75 29.06 13.31
CA SER A 801 42.28 28.37 14.49
C SER A 801 42.55 26.90 14.21
N ARG A 802 43.20 26.21 15.16
CA ARG A 802 43.39 24.74 15.16
C ARG A 802 42.14 23.88 14.91
N PHE A 803 40.94 24.46 15.06
CA PHE A 803 39.68 23.78 14.80
C PHE A 803 39.08 24.11 13.43
N GLY A 804 39.79 24.83 12.56
CA GLY A 804 39.29 25.30 11.26
C GLY A 804 38.29 26.44 11.37
N ALA A 805 38.21 27.09 12.54
CA ALA A 805 37.23 28.14 12.81
C ALA A 805 37.85 29.53 12.85
N PHE A 806 37.12 30.54 12.37
CA PHE A 806 37.44 31.97 12.53
C PHE A 806 36.20 32.74 13.00
N HIS A 807 36.42 33.97 13.48
CA HIS A 807 35.36 34.93 13.77
C HIS A 807 35.81 36.35 13.43
N ASP A 808 34.86 37.23 13.11
CA ASP A 808 35.06 38.67 12.98
C ASP A 808 33.80 39.43 13.41
N SER A 809 33.95 40.72 13.70
CA SER A 809 32.83 41.64 13.85
C SER A 809 33.04 42.94 13.08
N PHE A 810 31.93 43.54 12.65
CA PHE A 810 31.93 44.85 11.99
C PHE A 810 30.59 45.56 12.19
N GLU A 811 30.62 46.89 12.20
CA GLU A 811 29.42 47.71 12.24
C GLU A 811 28.79 47.83 10.85
N LEU A 812 27.49 47.52 10.73
CA LEU A 812 26.71 47.81 9.54
C LEU A 812 26.53 49.32 9.40
N PRO A 813 26.75 49.92 8.22
CA PRO A 813 26.43 51.32 8.00
C PRO A 813 24.97 51.65 8.36
N ALA A 814 24.73 52.81 8.97
CA ALA A 814 23.37 53.26 9.33
C ALA A 814 22.45 53.46 8.10
N THR A 815 23.03 53.57 6.90
CA THR A 815 22.31 53.69 5.62
C THR A 815 22.25 52.38 4.82
N SER A 816 22.53 51.24 5.47
CA SER A 816 22.51 49.91 4.85
C SER A 816 21.11 49.57 4.31
N PRO A 817 20.95 49.24 3.01
CA PRO A 817 19.65 48.87 2.43
C PRO A 817 19.10 47.58 3.04
N GLN A 818 17.77 47.45 3.13
CA GLN A 818 17.16 46.19 3.58
C GLN A 818 17.29 45.09 2.52
N GLY A 819 17.43 43.84 2.96
CA GLY A 819 17.46 42.63 2.15
C GLY A 819 18.57 41.65 2.57
N GLN A 820 18.90 40.69 1.71
CA GLN A 820 19.86 39.62 2.00
C GLN A 820 21.30 40.06 1.68
N TYR A 821 22.17 39.97 2.69
CA TYR A 821 23.59 40.32 2.60
C TYR A 821 24.39 39.04 2.46
N ARG A 822 25.45 39.11 1.67
CA ARG A 822 26.29 37.95 1.37
C ARG A 822 27.61 38.08 2.12
N VAL A 823 27.94 37.05 2.89
CA VAL A 823 29.24 36.88 3.52
C VAL A 823 30.01 35.89 2.68
N THR A 824 31.28 36.18 2.41
CA THR A 824 32.13 35.33 1.60
C THR A 824 33.51 35.28 2.23
N VAL A 825 34.11 34.11 2.34
CA VAL A 825 35.54 33.98 2.65
C VAL A 825 36.25 33.33 1.48
N ARG A 826 37.41 33.88 1.14
CA ARG A 826 38.24 33.37 0.07
C ARG A 826 39.68 33.23 0.50
N ASP A 827 40.37 32.21 0.05
CA ASP A 827 41.82 32.09 0.25
C ASP A 827 42.60 32.60 -0.97
N ASP A 828 43.93 32.45 -0.88
CA ASP A 828 44.89 32.73 -1.93
C ASP A 828 44.73 31.85 -3.18
N GLU A 829 44.17 30.65 -3.02
CA GLU A 829 43.84 29.71 -4.09
C GLU A 829 42.47 29.98 -4.73
N LYS A 830 41.79 31.09 -4.36
CA LYS A 830 40.48 31.54 -4.84
C LYS A 830 39.31 30.60 -4.48
N ARG A 831 39.49 29.65 -3.58
CA ARG A 831 38.38 28.87 -3.02
C ARG A 831 37.44 29.82 -2.29
N THR A 832 36.15 29.60 -2.43
CA THR A 832 35.15 30.57 -2.00
C THR A 832 34.04 29.85 -1.23
N TYR A 833 33.86 30.23 0.03
CA TYR A 833 32.74 29.75 0.86
C TYR A 833 31.83 30.92 1.17
N SER A 834 30.52 30.70 1.17
CA SER A 834 29.56 31.77 1.34
C SER A 834 28.52 31.45 2.40
N GLY A 835 28.10 32.50 3.09
CA GLY A 835 26.96 32.51 3.98
C GLY A 835 26.13 33.75 3.71
N ALA A 836 25.01 33.88 4.40
CA ALA A 836 24.17 35.06 4.28
C ALA A 836 23.56 35.44 5.62
N PHE A 837 23.19 36.71 5.74
CA PHE A 837 22.34 37.22 6.81
C PHE A 837 21.38 38.26 6.22
N VAL A 838 20.30 38.57 6.93
CA VAL A 838 19.32 39.54 6.44
C VAL A 838 19.48 40.85 7.20
N VAL A 839 19.53 41.98 6.48
CA VAL A 839 19.34 43.29 7.10
C VAL A 839 17.89 43.68 6.90
N HIS A 840 17.16 43.84 8.00
CA HIS A 840 15.77 44.25 7.98
C HIS A 840 15.54 45.23 9.11
N GLU A 841 14.70 46.24 8.88
CA GLU A 841 14.18 47.05 9.98
C GLU A 841 13.10 46.22 10.68
N TYR A 842 13.51 45.23 11.46
CA TYR A 842 12.59 44.46 12.28
C TYR A 842 12.16 45.35 13.45
N LYS A 843 10.98 45.95 13.39
CA LYS A 843 10.28 46.41 14.61
C LYS A 843 9.41 45.25 15.07
N PRO A 844 9.82 44.47 16.09
CA PRO A 844 8.84 43.63 16.76
C PRO A 844 7.75 44.57 17.26
N GLU A 845 6.50 44.32 16.90
CA GLU A 845 5.40 44.89 17.66
C GLU A 845 5.63 44.49 19.12
N PRO A 846 5.51 45.41 20.09
CA PRO A 846 5.86 45.14 21.49
C PRO A 846 4.81 44.23 22.16
N ILE A 847 4.08 43.44 21.38
CA ILE A 847 2.94 42.62 21.74
C ILE A 847 3.18 41.20 21.19
N ARG A 848 2.92 40.20 22.02
CA ARG A 848 2.96 38.79 21.69
C ARG A 848 1.56 38.20 21.88
N LEU A 849 1.13 37.39 20.93
CA LEU A 849 -0.09 36.59 21.01
C LEU A 849 0.32 35.12 21.14
N VAL A 850 -0.09 34.46 22.21
CA VAL A 850 0.26 33.07 22.51
C VAL A 850 -1.02 32.28 22.74
N VAL A 851 -1.13 31.11 22.14
CA VAL A 851 -2.20 30.15 22.48
C VAL A 851 -1.64 29.17 23.49
N ASP A 852 -2.19 29.19 24.69
CA ASP A 852 -1.89 28.24 25.76
C ASP A 852 -2.99 27.18 25.85
N CYS A 853 -2.61 25.92 25.67
CA CYS A 853 -3.50 24.76 25.77
C CYS A 853 -2.73 23.59 26.43
N PRO A 854 -3.32 22.88 27.42
CA PRO A 854 -2.62 21.86 28.20
C PRO A 854 -2.18 20.63 27.39
N ARG A 855 -2.85 20.35 26.26
CA ARG A 855 -2.50 19.25 25.35
C ARG A 855 -2.79 19.63 23.91
N ARG A 856 -2.13 18.95 22.96
CA ARG A 856 -2.31 19.19 21.52
C ARG A 856 -3.00 18.05 20.77
N VAL A 857 -3.14 16.87 21.38
CA VAL A 857 -3.86 15.75 20.79
C VAL A 857 -5.15 15.53 21.56
N PHE A 858 -6.22 15.29 20.81
CA PHE A 858 -7.55 15.00 21.32
C PHE A 858 -8.14 13.81 20.57
N TYR A 859 -9.15 13.20 21.15
CA TYR A 859 -9.96 12.17 20.51
C TYR A 859 -11.30 12.77 20.15
N ARG A 860 -11.89 12.29 19.05
CA ARG A 860 -13.19 12.78 18.60
C ARG A 860 -14.23 12.64 19.72
N GLY A 861 -14.95 13.73 19.99
CA GLY A 861 -15.93 13.83 21.08
C GLY A 861 -15.39 14.53 22.33
N GLU A 862 -14.07 14.67 22.48
CA GLU A 862 -13.47 15.53 23.50
C GLU A 862 -13.60 17.02 23.15
N THR A 863 -13.30 17.89 24.10
CA THR A 863 -13.33 19.35 23.93
C THR A 863 -11.92 19.92 23.99
N ILE A 864 -11.59 20.82 23.06
CA ILE A 864 -10.35 21.61 23.09
C ILE A 864 -10.63 22.86 23.91
N GLU A 865 -9.93 23.02 25.03
CA GLU A 865 -10.08 24.15 25.94
C GLU A 865 -8.72 24.81 26.16
N GLY A 866 -8.68 26.14 26.07
CA GLY A 866 -7.44 26.89 26.23
C GLY A 866 -7.65 28.40 26.33
N THR A 867 -6.53 29.11 26.31
CA THR A 867 -6.51 30.58 26.39
C THR A 867 -5.62 31.16 25.29
N ILE A 868 -6.04 32.28 24.73
CA ILE A 868 -5.23 33.12 23.86
C ILE A 868 -4.77 34.30 24.70
N ARG A 869 -3.48 34.36 25.01
CA ARG A 869 -2.85 35.41 25.80
C ARG A 869 -2.32 36.50 24.89
N ALA A 870 -2.82 37.72 25.06
CA ALA A 870 -2.27 38.91 24.44
C ALA A 870 -1.52 39.71 25.52
N GLU A 871 -0.20 39.78 25.40
CA GLU A 871 0.65 40.47 26.37
C GLU A 871 1.74 41.27 25.66
N HIS A 872 2.29 42.26 26.34
CA HIS A 872 3.49 42.90 25.89
C HIS A 872 4.70 41.96 26.03
N TYR A 873 5.75 42.12 25.22
CA TYR A 873 6.98 41.32 25.36
C TYR A 873 7.63 41.39 26.76
N TYR A 874 7.32 42.43 27.53
CA TYR A 874 7.76 42.61 28.92
C TYR A 874 6.74 42.08 29.96
N GLY A 875 5.72 41.33 29.53
CA GLY A 875 4.79 40.57 30.37
C GLY A 875 3.54 41.33 30.84
N ALA A 876 3.32 42.58 30.44
CA ALA A 876 2.11 43.31 30.82
C ALA A 876 0.90 42.86 29.97
N PRO A 877 -0.25 42.53 30.58
CA PRO A 877 -1.42 42.04 29.85
C PRO A 877 -2.06 43.14 29.00
N LEU A 878 -2.53 42.78 27.80
CA LEU A 878 -3.35 43.66 26.98
C LEU A 878 -4.82 43.45 27.31
N VAL A 879 -5.38 44.31 28.15
CA VAL A 879 -6.77 44.22 28.65
C VAL A 879 -7.77 44.83 27.65
N GLY A 880 -8.93 44.19 27.51
CA GLY A 880 -10.07 44.71 26.73
C GLY A 880 -9.82 44.79 25.22
N LYS A 881 -8.91 43.99 24.69
CA LYS A 881 -8.57 43.93 23.26
C LYS A 881 -9.36 42.84 22.55
N GLU A 882 -9.84 43.16 21.35
CA GLU A 882 -10.59 42.21 20.52
C GLU A 882 -9.67 41.15 19.92
N ILE A 883 -9.98 39.88 20.19
CA ILE A 883 -9.34 38.71 19.60
C ILE A 883 -10.36 38.00 18.70
N GLN A 884 -9.98 37.78 17.45
CA GLN A 884 -10.76 36.96 16.51
C GLN A 884 -10.07 35.61 16.37
N TYR A 885 -10.83 34.52 16.49
CA TYR A 885 -10.26 33.18 16.41
C TYR A 885 -11.22 32.18 15.77
N LYS A 886 -10.67 31.19 15.08
CA LYS A 886 -11.42 30.07 14.51
C LYS A 886 -10.59 28.81 14.47
N LEU A 887 -11.27 27.66 14.53
CA LEU A 887 -10.66 26.35 14.37
C LEU A 887 -10.93 25.84 12.94
N SER A 888 -9.87 25.69 12.14
CA SER A 888 -9.92 25.27 10.73
C SER A 888 -10.97 26.04 9.88
N ASP A 889 -11.88 25.32 9.24
CA ASP A 889 -12.97 25.86 8.41
C ASP A 889 -14.24 26.16 9.23
N GLY A 890 -14.15 26.14 10.56
CA GLY A 890 -15.24 26.45 11.47
C GLY A 890 -15.57 27.95 11.53
N GLU A 891 -16.57 28.26 12.36
CA GLU A 891 -17.07 29.62 12.55
C GLU A 891 -16.01 30.56 13.15
N MET A 892 -16.07 31.84 12.75
CA MET A 892 -15.25 32.89 13.33
C MET A 892 -15.87 33.36 14.65
N HIS A 893 -15.11 33.20 15.73
CA HIS A 893 -15.47 33.71 17.05
C HIS A 893 -14.72 35.00 17.34
N THR A 894 -15.37 35.90 18.08
CA THR A 894 -14.78 37.15 18.54
C THR A 894 -14.99 37.27 20.04
N THR A 895 -13.92 37.54 20.78
CA THR A 895 -13.98 37.79 22.22
C THR A 895 -13.05 38.95 22.60
N THR A 896 -13.17 39.46 23.82
CA THR A 896 -12.28 40.48 24.37
C THR A 896 -11.40 39.88 25.44
N THR A 897 -10.14 40.30 25.53
CA THR A 897 -9.25 39.89 26.62
C THR A 897 -9.73 40.41 27.98
N ASP A 898 -9.60 39.59 29.00
CA ASP A 898 -9.92 39.92 30.39
C ASP A 898 -8.82 40.78 31.06
N ASP A 899 -8.93 40.98 32.38
CA ASP A 899 -7.99 41.76 33.19
C ASP A 899 -6.56 41.15 33.22
N GLU A 900 -6.41 39.87 32.86
CA GLU A 900 -5.14 39.16 32.74
C GLU A 900 -4.65 39.10 31.28
N GLY A 901 -5.36 39.74 30.34
CA GLY A 901 -5.00 39.73 28.92
C GLY A 901 -5.34 38.40 28.23
N LEU A 902 -6.23 37.59 28.80
CA LEU A 902 -6.59 36.26 28.32
C LEU A 902 -7.93 36.28 27.59
N ALA A 903 -7.99 35.56 26.48
CA ALA A 903 -9.20 35.23 25.75
C ALA A 903 -9.44 33.71 25.82
N HIS A 904 -10.47 33.29 26.55
CA HIS A 904 -10.81 31.87 26.70
C HIS A 904 -11.54 31.33 25.46
N PHE A 905 -11.19 30.10 25.05
CA PHE A 905 -11.90 29.41 23.97
C PHE A 905 -12.19 27.95 24.33
N VAL A 906 -13.28 27.44 23.75
CA VAL A 906 -13.77 26.07 23.90
C VAL A 906 -14.27 25.61 22.53
N PHE A 907 -13.71 24.52 22.00
CA PHE A 907 -14.14 23.93 20.73
C PHE A 907 -14.49 22.45 20.90
N PRO A 908 -15.72 22.01 20.59
CA PRO A 908 -16.05 20.59 20.55
C PRO A 908 -15.38 19.92 19.35
N THR A 909 -14.88 18.69 19.53
CA THR A 909 -14.23 17.95 18.42
C THR A 909 -15.18 17.04 17.64
N ARG A 910 -16.43 16.88 18.09
CA ARG A 910 -17.40 15.94 17.50
C ARG A 910 -17.70 16.23 16.03
N GLU A 911 -17.68 17.50 15.63
CA GLU A 911 -17.99 17.92 14.26
C GLU A 911 -16.89 17.55 13.26
N TYR A 912 -15.70 17.18 13.75
CA TYR A 912 -14.53 16.89 12.95
C TYR A 912 -14.39 15.37 12.71
N SER A 913 -13.83 14.99 11.56
CA SER A 913 -13.27 13.67 11.31
C SER A 913 -12.27 13.27 12.39
N GLU A 914 -12.34 12.03 12.84
CA GLU A 914 -11.57 11.43 13.94
C GLU A 914 -10.05 11.34 13.74
N LYS A 915 -9.57 11.51 12.51
CA LYS A 915 -8.14 11.65 12.22
C LYS A 915 -7.92 12.85 11.30
N GLN A 916 -7.44 13.96 11.87
CA GLN A 916 -7.06 15.16 11.11
C GLN A 916 -6.26 16.13 11.98
N THR A 917 -5.61 17.08 11.32
CA THR A 917 -5.04 18.26 11.98
C THR A 917 -6.09 19.39 11.99
N LEU A 918 -6.33 19.97 13.16
CA LEU A 918 -7.20 21.13 13.36
C LEU A 918 -6.34 22.34 13.65
N VAL A 919 -6.46 23.39 12.84
CA VAL A 919 -5.61 24.59 12.95
C VAL A 919 -6.39 25.70 13.64
N LEU A 920 -6.04 26.03 14.87
CA LEU A 920 -6.59 27.22 15.54
C LEU A 920 -5.83 28.44 15.05
N ARG A 921 -6.50 29.32 14.32
CA ARG A 921 -5.99 30.63 13.95
C ARG A 921 -6.59 31.67 14.88
N ALA A 922 -5.74 32.45 15.55
CA ALA A 922 -6.13 33.58 16.38
C ALA A 922 -5.44 34.85 15.86
N SER A 923 -6.16 35.96 15.85
CA SER A 923 -5.66 37.26 15.43
C SER A 923 -6.08 38.37 16.38
N LEU A 924 -5.22 39.39 16.47
CA LEU A 924 -5.46 40.68 17.09
C LEU A 924 -5.56 41.72 15.96
N PRO A 925 -6.77 42.01 15.44
CA PRO A 925 -6.95 42.81 14.23
C PRO A 925 -6.38 44.23 14.33
N GLU A 926 -6.49 44.87 15.50
CA GLU A 926 -5.98 46.23 15.76
C GLU A 926 -4.48 46.37 15.45
N LYS A 927 -3.73 45.27 15.58
CA LYS A 927 -2.27 45.23 15.40
C LYS A 927 -1.84 44.43 14.19
N ASN A 928 -2.79 43.93 13.40
CA ASN A 928 -2.54 43.04 12.26
C ASN A 928 -1.58 41.89 12.64
N LEU A 929 -1.83 41.27 13.81
CA LEU A 929 -1.00 40.22 14.38
C LEU A 929 -1.78 38.93 14.46
N ASP A 930 -1.23 37.83 13.93
CA ASP A 930 -1.85 36.51 13.94
C ASP A 930 -0.92 35.43 14.52
N THR A 931 -1.51 34.38 15.05
CA THR A 931 -0.84 33.17 15.50
C THR A 931 -1.66 31.94 15.12
N MET A 932 -0.98 30.82 14.91
CA MET A 932 -1.61 29.54 14.58
C MET A 932 -1.08 28.44 15.50
N VAL A 933 -1.97 27.56 15.95
CA VAL A 933 -1.62 26.34 16.70
C VAL A 933 -2.36 25.15 16.14
N ASP A 934 -1.61 24.08 15.90
CA ASP A 934 -2.13 22.81 15.43
C ASP A 934 -2.55 21.93 16.60
N PHE A 935 -3.77 21.40 16.50
CA PHE A 935 -4.30 20.31 17.29
C PHE A 935 -4.45 19.07 16.41
N TYR A 936 -4.31 17.88 16.97
CA TYR A 936 -4.42 16.63 16.23
C TYR A 936 -5.53 15.76 16.81
N LEU A 937 -6.44 15.30 15.95
CA LEU A 937 -7.37 14.25 16.31
C LEU A 937 -6.74 12.89 16.02
N ALA A 938 -6.68 12.03 17.04
CA ALA A 938 -6.15 10.69 16.95
C ALA A 938 -7.25 9.63 17.09
N THR A 939 -7.03 8.47 16.47
CA THR A 939 -7.94 7.31 16.50
C THR A 939 -7.47 6.19 17.43
N GLN A 940 -6.17 6.13 17.74
CA GLN A 940 -5.57 5.14 18.62
C GLN A 940 -4.86 5.83 19.79
N ALA A 941 -4.89 5.22 20.97
CA ALA A 941 -4.28 5.82 22.16
C ALA A 941 -2.74 5.77 22.16
N TYR A 942 -2.15 4.82 21.45
CA TYR A 942 -0.71 4.67 21.28
C TYR A 942 -0.37 3.91 19.99
N SER A 943 0.89 3.89 19.62
CA SER A 943 1.46 3.05 18.56
C SER A 943 2.50 2.08 19.12
N ILE A 944 2.76 0.96 18.44
CA ILE A 944 3.81 0.00 18.80
C ILE A 944 4.87 0.00 17.70
N GLY A 945 6.09 0.40 18.03
CA GLY A 945 7.28 0.20 17.21
C GLY A 945 8.06 -1.02 17.69
N LEU A 946 8.35 -1.96 16.78
CA LEU A 946 9.25 -3.07 17.05
C LEU A 946 10.59 -2.87 16.37
N SER A 947 11.67 -3.25 17.06
CA SER A 947 13.01 -3.25 16.50
C SER A 947 13.88 -4.33 17.14
N THR A 948 14.80 -4.87 16.37
CA THR A 948 15.89 -5.75 16.81
C THR A 948 17.22 -5.04 16.59
N SER A 949 18.33 -5.54 17.15
CA SER A 949 19.66 -4.97 16.89
C SER A 949 20.09 -5.10 15.43
N ARG A 950 19.61 -6.13 14.75
CA ARG A 950 19.94 -6.47 13.36
C ARG A 950 18.80 -7.24 12.69
N PRO A 951 18.75 -7.29 11.34
CA PRO A 951 17.71 -8.01 10.62
C PRO A 951 18.00 -9.51 10.44
N LEU A 952 19.22 -9.98 10.74
CA LEU A 952 19.62 -11.37 10.54
C LEU A 952 20.28 -11.94 11.79
N PHE A 953 19.88 -13.14 12.24
CA PHE A 953 20.51 -13.84 13.34
C PHE A 953 20.92 -15.27 13.00
N LEU A 954 21.83 -15.88 13.76
CA LEU A 954 22.15 -17.30 13.58
C LEU A 954 21.09 -18.19 14.21
N ALA A 955 20.87 -19.37 13.64
CA ALA A 955 20.02 -20.38 14.24
C ALA A 955 20.49 -20.74 15.66
N GLY A 956 19.55 -20.71 16.62
CA GLY A 956 19.81 -20.93 18.04
C GLY A 956 20.41 -19.73 18.80
N GLU A 957 20.66 -18.61 18.13
CA GLU A 957 21.11 -17.38 18.78
C GLU A 957 19.96 -16.67 19.49
N SER A 958 20.20 -16.26 20.73
CA SER A 958 19.26 -15.43 21.49
C SER A 958 19.46 -13.96 21.15
N PHE A 959 18.37 -13.25 20.86
CA PHE A 959 18.41 -11.82 20.57
C PHE A 959 17.25 -11.07 21.24
N GLU A 960 17.48 -9.78 21.49
CA GLU A 960 16.49 -8.91 22.11
C GLU A 960 15.57 -8.28 21.06
N VAL A 961 14.26 -8.38 21.32
CA VAL A 961 13.23 -7.62 20.62
C VAL A 961 12.84 -6.46 21.53
N THR A 962 13.02 -5.24 21.03
CA THR A 962 12.59 -4.03 21.73
C THR A 962 11.24 -3.57 21.17
N ALA A 963 10.25 -3.44 22.04
CA ALA A 963 9.03 -2.70 21.76
C ALA A 963 9.11 -1.28 22.32
N LYS A 964 8.63 -0.32 21.55
CA LYS A 964 8.45 1.06 21.98
C LYS A 964 7.01 1.48 21.76
N THR A 965 6.39 2.05 22.78
CA THR A 965 5.02 2.53 22.74
C THR A 965 4.95 4.01 23.08
N PHE A 966 4.35 4.77 22.17
CA PHE A 966 4.19 6.21 22.31
C PHE A 966 2.75 6.62 22.05
N THR A 967 2.26 7.59 22.83
CA THR A 967 1.02 8.29 22.54
C THR A 967 1.19 9.14 21.26
N PRO A 968 0.09 9.59 20.63
CA PRO A 968 0.20 10.47 19.46
C PRO A 968 0.89 11.82 19.75
N GLU A 969 0.99 12.26 21.01
CA GLU A 969 1.80 13.42 21.43
C GLU A 969 3.31 13.13 21.45
N GLY A 970 3.72 11.88 21.19
CA GLY A 970 5.11 11.43 21.32
C GLY A 970 5.53 11.16 22.77
N LYS A 971 4.59 11.09 23.72
CA LYS A 971 4.89 10.73 25.11
C LYS A 971 5.00 9.21 25.24
N PRO A 972 5.90 8.68 26.08
CA PRO A 972 5.93 7.26 26.33
C PRO A 972 4.65 6.75 26.99
N ALA A 973 4.23 5.53 26.65
CA ALA A 973 3.02 4.91 27.18
C ALA A 973 3.32 3.49 27.63
N GLY A 974 3.18 3.15 28.92
CA GLY A 974 3.32 1.78 29.40
C GLY A 974 2.11 0.94 29.01
N GLN A 975 2.34 -0.21 28.39
CA GLN A 975 1.30 -1.09 27.85
C GLN A 975 1.65 -2.57 28.05
N PRO A 976 0.71 -3.42 28.48
CA PRO A 976 0.85 -4.86 28.37
C PRO A 976 0.68 -5.28 26.91
N LEU A 977 1.64 -6.05 26.40
CA LEU A 977 1.73 -6.50 25.02
C LEU A 977 1.94 -8.02 24.96
N MET A 978 1.58 -8.62 23.82
CA MET A 978 1.91 -10.00 23.48
C MET A 978 2.77 -10.01 22.23
N LEU A 979 3.97 -10.60 22.30
CA LEU A 979 4.84 -10.80 21.14
C LEU A 979 4.61 -12.20 20.55
N LYS A 980 4.14 -12.26 19.30
CA LYS A 980 4.04 -13.47 18.49
C LYS A 980 5.28 -13.57 17.58
N VAL A 981 5.96 -14.71 17.64
CA VAL A 981 7.01 -15.10 16.70
C VAL A 981 6.37 -16.02 15.65
N LEU A 982 6.32 -15.54 14.41
CA LEU A 982 5.63 -16.18 13.31
C LEU A 982 6.66 -16.54 12.23
N GLU A 983 6.69 -17.79 11.80
CA GLU A 983 7.45 -18.21 10.64
C GLU A 983 6.69 -17.86 9.36
N ARG A 984 7.38 -17.32 8.37
CA ARG A 984 6.79 -17.02 7.06
C ARG A 984 6.85 -18.27 6.19
N THR A 985 5.67 -18.82 5.88
CA THR A 985 5.50 -20.00 5.03
C THR A 985 5.16 -19.58 3.59
N GLU A 986 5.36 -20.48 2.62
CA GLU A 986 4.99 -20.24 1.23
C GLU A 986 4.39 -21.49 0.60
N VAL A 987 3.12 -21.42 0.20
CA VAL A 987 2.38 -22.54 -0.41
C VAL A 987 1.77 -22.08 -1.71
N GLY A 988 2.21 -22.67 -2.84
CA GLY A 988 1.70 -22.32 -4.17
C GLY A 988 1.94 -20.86 -4.58
N GLY A 989 3.06 -20.25 -4.15
CA GLY A 989 3.38 -18.84 -4.39
C GLY A 989 2.59 -17.85 -3.52
N LYS A 990 1.77 -18.35 -2.59
CA LYS A 990 1.07 -17.53 -1.58
C LYS A 990 1.84 -17.58 -0.28
N ILE A 991 2.01 -16.41 0.34
CA ILE A 991 2.68 -16.28 1.62
C ILE A 991 1.67 -16.57 2.74
N GLY A 992 2.08 -17.37 3.72
CA GLY A 992 1.37 -17.62 4.96
C GLY A 992 2.20 -17.22 6.19
N GLU A 993 1.64 -17.43 7.36
CA GLU A 993 2.35 -17.27 8.63
C GLU A 993 1.98 -18.37 9.64
N ARG A 994 2.99 -19.09 10.14
CA ARG A 994 2.82 -20.15 11.14
C ARG A 994 3.30 -19.63 12.50
N LEU A 995 2.43 -19.67 13.51
CA LEU A 995 2.82 -19.34 14.88
C LEU A 995 3.83 -20.34 15.43
N VAL A 996 4.98 -19.83 15.88
CA VAL A 996 6.06 -20.60 16.49
C VAL A 996 6.02 -20.46 18.01
N GLU A 997 5.93 -19.23 18.51
CA GLU A 997 5.95 -18.93 19.93
C GLU A 997 5.19 -17.64 20.24
N THR A 998 4.63 -17.56 21.45
CA THR A 998 4.00 -16.36 22.00
C THR A 998 4.67 -16.03 23.34
N LEU A 999 5.07 -14.77 23.51
CA LEU A 999 5.78 -14.27 24.68
C LEU A 999 5.07 -13.05 25.27
N GLU A 1000 4.97 -12.97 26.59
CA GLU A 1000 4.49 -11.77 27.27
C GLU A 1000 5.56 -10.65 27.18
N LEU A 1001 5.11 -9.42 26.94
CA LEU A 1001 5.96 -8.24 26.83
C LEU A 1001 5.24 -7.06 27.48
N ALA A 1002 5.95 -6.19 28.20
CA ALA A 1002 5.35 -4.96 28.72
C ALA A 1002 6.31 -3.81 28.53
N THR A 1003 5.76 -2.64 28.20
CA THR A 1003 6.54 -1.39 28.10
C THR A 1003 6.39 -0.57 29.38
N GLY A 1004 7.45 0.14 29.77
CA GLY A 1004 7.46 0.96 30.98
C GLY A 1004 6.73 2.29 30.82
N ASP A 1005 6.09 2.78 31.89
CA ASP A 1005 5.38 4.09 31.86
C ASP A 1005 6.33 5.28 31.65
N ALA A 1006 7.59 5.17 32.08
CA ALA A 1006 8.54 6.28 32.07
C ALA A 1006 9.21 6.49 30.70
N ASP A 1007 9.53 5.41 29.99
CA ASP A 1007 10.28 5.43 28.73
C ASP A 1007 9.53 4.78 27.55
N GLY A 1008 8.42 4.09 27.82
CA GLY A 1008 7.61 3.43 26.80
C GLY A 1008 8.34 2.25 26.19
N VAL A 1009 9.38 1.72 26.85
CA VAL A 1009 10.23 0.67 26.29
C VAL A 1009 9.98 -0.65 26.99
N GLY A 1010 9.86 -1.72 26.22
CA GLY A 1010 9.77 -3.10 26.67
C GLY A 1010 10.78 -3.94 25.91
N ARG A 1011 11.32 -4.97 26.55
CA ARG A 1011 12.32 -5.87 25.96
C ARG A 1011 11.99 -7.31 26.29
N VAL A 1012 12.16 -8.18 25.31
CA VAL A 1012 12.04 -9.62 25.48
C VAL A 1012 13.10 -10.34 24.67
N THR A 1013 13.65 -11.42 25.19
CA THR A 1013 14.63 -12.26 24.49
C THR A 1013 13.91 -13.36 23.72
N VAL A 1014 14.23 -13.48 22.44
CA VAL A 1014 13.72 -14.50 21.52
C VAL A 1014 14.86 -15.41 21.10
N THR A 1015 14.59 -16.70 20.90
CA THR A 1015 15.56 -17.67 20.35
C THR A 1015 14.86 -18.57 19.34
N VAL A 1016 15.33 -18.56 18.10
CA VAL A 1016 14.74 -19.34 17.00
C VAL A 1016 15.72 -20.40 16.54
N LYS A 1017 15.31 -21.68 16.50
CA LYS A 1017 16.22 -22.81 16.24
C LYS A 1017 16.39 -23.15 14.77
N GLU A 1018 15.41 -22.84 13.94
CA GLU A 1018 15.39 -23.23 12.53
C GLU A 1018 15.70 -22.02 11.65
N GLY A 1019 16.52 -22.24 10.63
CA GLY A 1019 16.80 -21.23 9.61
C GLY A 1019 15.54 -20.89 8.83
N GLY A 1020 15.39 -19.64 8.40
CA GLY A 1020 14.19 -19.19 7.69
C GLY A 1020 13.89 -17.71 7.86
N ASN A 1021 12.71 -17.30 7.39
CA ASN A 1021 12.23 -15.92 7.50
C ASN A 1021 11.08 -15.85 8.51
N TYR A 1022 11.15 -14.89 9.43
CA TYR A 1022 10.21 -14.76 10.54
C TYR A 1022 9.68 -13.34 10.66
N ILE A 1023 8.46 -13.24 11.18
CA ILE A 1023 7.74 -12.02 11.51
C ILE A 1023 7.58 -11.97 13.02
N LEU A 1024 8.01 -10.88 13.62
CA LEU A 1024 7.78 -10.53 15.02
C LEU A 1024 6.59 -9.58 15.07
N ARG A 1025 5.49 -9.97 15.70
CA ARG A 1025 4.28 -9.15 15.83
C ARG A 1025 3.95 -8.92 17.29
N ALA A 1026 3.97 -7.66 17.73
CA ALA A 1026 3.50 -7.28 19.06
C ALA A 1026 2.08 -6.76 18.97
N GLU A 1027 1.22 -7.22 19.88
CA GLU A 1027 -0.20 -6.89 19.94
C GLU A 1027 -0.56 -6.34 21.32
N GLY A 1028 -1.39 -5.31 21.36
CA GLY A 1028 -1.96 -4.74 22.57
C GLY A 1028 -3.35 -4.19 22.31
N THR A 1029 -3.99 -3.67 23.36
CA THR A 1029 -5.29 -3.01 23.26
C THR A 1029 -5.18 -1.63 23.90
N ASP A 1030 -5.85 -0.64 23.31
CA ASP A 1030 -5.87 0.72 23.84
C ASP A 1030 -7.04 0.97 24.81
N ARG A 1031 -7.09 2.17 25.40
CA ARG A 1031 -8.14 2.55 26.36
C ARG A 1031 -9.55 2.63 25.78
N PHE A 1032 -9.67 2.57 24.45
CA PHE A 1032 -10.93 2.54 23.72
C PHE A 1032 -11.23 1.15 23.17
N GLU A 1033 -10.51 0.13 23.65
CA GLU A 1033 -10.62 -1.27 23.24
C GLU A 1033 -10.24 -1.53 21.77
N ASN A 1034 -9.53 -0.59 21.14
CA ASN A 1034 -8.98 -0.80 19.80
C ASN A 1034 -7.75 -1.72 19.89
N PRO A 1035 -7.63 -2.73 19.02
CA PRO A 1035 -6.38 -3.45 18.87
C PRO A 1035 -5.30 -2.51 18.30
N VAL A 1036 -4.08 -2.68 18.77
CA VAL A 1036 -2.89 -1.97 18.28
C VAL A 1036 -1.83 -3.03 18.02
N SER A 1037 -1.21 -2.99 16.84
CA SER A 1037 -0.17 -3.94 16.47
C SER A 1037 1.08 -3.27 15.92
N GLY A 1038 2.23 -3.90 16.14
CA GLY A 1038 3.54 -3.51 15.59
C GLY A 1038 4.26 -4.72 15.01
N ARG A 1039 5.09 -4.51 13.98
CA ARG A 1039 5.79 -5.59 13.25
C ARG A 1039 7.28 -5.29 13.07
N ALA A 1040 8.10 -6.33 13.14
CA ALA A 1040 9.47 -6.37 12.62
C ALA A 1040 9.73 -7.70 11.90
N ASP A 1041 10.57 -7.71 10.88
CA ASP A 1041 10.95 -8.92 10.14
C ASP A 1041 12.39 -9.32 10.50
N VAL A 1042 12.64 -10.62 10.65
CA VAL A 1042 13.99 -11.16 10.92
C VAL A 1042 14.28 -12.41 10.09
N THR A 1043 15.51 -12.55 9.64
CA THR A 1043 16.00 -13.77 8.97
C THR A 1043 16.89 -14.56 9.92
N ILE A 1044 16.70 -15.86 9.99
CA ILE A 1044 17.54 -16.78 10.76
C ILE A 1044 18.41 -17.58 9.79
N SER A 1045 19.72 -17.42 9.92
CA SER A 1045 20.76 -18.05 9.12
C SER A 1045 21.13 -19.40 9.74
N GLY A 1046 20.71 -20.49 9.09
CA GLY A 1046 20.98 -21.88 9.49
C GLY A 1046 22.34 -22.39 9.00
N ASP A 1047 22.59 -23.69 9.20
CA ASP A 1047 23.79 -24.38 8.71
C ASP A 1047 23.78 -24.58 7.18
N ASP A 1048 22.60 -24.51 6.59
CA ASP A 1048 22.32 -24.64 5.15
C ASP A 1048 22.40 -23.31 4.38
N ASP A 1049 22.75 -22.21 5.06
CA ASP A 1049 22.97 -20.90 4.45
C ASP A 1049 24.11 -20.97 3.42
N GLU A 1050 23.81 -20.62 2.17
CA GLU A 1050 24.77 -20.59 1.07
C GLU A 1050 25.93 -19.62 1.32
N ILE A 1051 25.69 -18.56 2.10
CA ILE A 1051 26.71 -17.58 2.47
C ILE A 1051 27.50 -18.11 3.66
N ARG A 1052 28.74 -18.55 3.40
CA ARG A 1052 29.64 -19.15 4.40
C ARG A 1052 30.28 -18.15 5.36
N LEU A 1053 30.44 -16.89 4.96
CA LEU A 1053 31.00 -15.80 5.78
C LEU A 1053 29.96 -14.70 5.99
N ARG A 1054 29.54 -14.46 7.23
CA ARG A 1054 28.58 -13.42 7.61
C ARG A 1054 29.23 -12.37 8.51
N ILE A 1055 28.98 -11.09 8.23
CA ILE A 1055 29.27 -9.97 9.14
C ILE A 1055 28.00 -9.71 9.96
N LEU A 1056 28.11 -9.73 11.28
CA LEU A 1056 26.99 -9.75 12.22
C LEU A 1056 27.05 -8.54 13.18
N ALA A 1057 27.24 -7.34 12.63
CA ALA A 1057 27.35 -6.09 13.39
C ALA A 1057 26.00 -5.65 13.98
N ASP A 1058 25.98 -5.32 15.29
CA ASP A 1058 24.76 -4.85 15.99
C ASP A 1058 24.51 -3.34 15.84
N ARG A 1059 25.50 -2.58 15.35
CA ARG A 1059 25.38 -1.14 15.09
C ARG A 1059 26.19 -0.76 13.87
N HIS A 1060 25.71 0.25 13.14
CA HIS A 1060 26.34 0.76 11.92
C HIS A 1060 26.83 2.21 12.04
N THR A 1061 26.58 2.86 13.19
CA THR A 1061 27.03 4.23 13.48
C THR A 1061 27.89 4.25 14.73
N TYR A 1062 29.06 4.86 14.61
CA TYR A 1062 30.11 4.90 15.60
C TYR A 1062 30.61 6.35 15.72
N LYS A 1063 31.04 6.75 16.92
CA LYS A 1063 31.72 8.04 17.08
C LYS A 1063 33.21 7.87 16.84
N ALA A 1064 33.87 8.89 16.28
CA ALA A 1064 35.32 8.89 16.18
C ALA A 1064 35.95 8.75 17.59
N GLY A 1065 36.85 7.77 17.75
CA GLY A 1065 37.41 7.31 19.02
C GLY A 1065 36.70 6.09 19.64
N ASP A 1066 35.59 5.61 19.09
CA ASP A 1066 34.94 4.39 19.55
C ASP A 1066 35.79 3.15 19.24
N ARG A 1067 35.63 2.10 20.05
CA ARG A 1067 36.17 0.77 19.77
C ARG A 1067 35.05 -0.27 19.88
N ALA A 1068 34.97 -1.20 18.93
CA ALA A 1068 34.02 -2.31 19.00
C ALA A 1068 34.55 -3.58 18.34
N ASP A 1069 34.04 -4.72 18.81
CA ASP A 1069 34.26 -6.01 18.18
C ASP A 1069 33.11 -6.31 17.20
N ILE A 1070 33.43 -6.41 15.91
CA ILE A 1070 32.48 -6.80 14.87
C ILE A 1070 32.45 -8.33 14.77
N PRO A 1071 31.31 -9.00 15.08
CA PRO A 1071 31.24 -10.44 14.99
C PRO A 1071 31.22 -10.88 13.53
N LEU A 1072 32.06 -11.86 13.21
CA LEU A 1072 32.08 -12.56 11.93
C LEU A 1072 31.72 -14.03 12.19
N HIS A 1073 30.96 -14.66 11.29
CA HIS A 1073 30.68 -16.09 11.36
C HIS A 1073 31.18 -16.78 10.10
N TRP A 1074 32.12 -17.72 10.26
CA TRP A 1074 32.77 -18.45 9.18
C TRP A 1074 32.47 -19.95 9.23
N ARG A 1075 31.87 -20.51 8.18
CA ARG A 1075 31.49 -21.92 8.12
C ARG A 1075 32.55 -22.85 7.53
N GLY A 1076 33.68 -22.33 7.04
CA GLY A 1076 34.76 -23.14 6.45
C GLY A 1076 35.90 -23.47 7.40
N ALA A 1077 36.95 -24.11 6.86
CA ALA A 1077 38.19 -24.38 7.59
C ALA A 1077 38.95 -23.06 7.88
N PRO A 1078 39.79 -23.01 8.94
CA PRO A 1078 40.52 -21.80 9.25
C PRO A 1078 41.29 -21.23 8.05
N ALA A 1079 41.19 -19.92 7.84
CA ALA A 1079 41.71 -19.25 6.65
C ALA A 1079 42.15 -17.81 6.97
N LEU A 1080 43.11 -17.29 6.21
CA LEU A 1080 43.53 -15.91 6.30
C LEU A 1080 42.53 -15.03 5.52
N ALA A 1081 41.95 -14.04 6.20
CA ALA A 1081 41.01 -13.11 5.59
C ALA A 1081 41.60 -11.71 5.48
N LEU A 1082 41.38 -11.09 4.32
CA LEU A 1082 41.60 -9.67 4.07
C LEU A 1082 40.36 -8.89 4.51
N VAL A 1083 40.54 -8.07 5.54
CA VAL A 1083 39.57 -7.07 5.98
C VAL A 1083 39.97 -5.72 5.36
N THR A 1084 39.04 -5.04 4.70
CA THR A 1084 39.26 -3.70 4.14
C THR A 1084 38.17 -2.72 4.58
N PHE A 1085 38.57 -1.50 4.89
CA PHE A 1085 37.73 -0.36 5.16
C PHE A 1085 37.74 0.55 3.92
N GLN A 1086 36.59 0.77 3.30
CA GLN A 1086 36.51 1.30 1.93
C GLN A 1086 35.70 2.62 1.89
N GLY A 1087 36.25 3.63 1.22
CA GLY A 1087 35.57 4.88 0.82
C GLY A 1087 35.67 5.07 -0.69
N ALA A 1088 36.12 6.24 -1.16
CA ALA A 1088 36.58 6.39 -2.55
C ALA A 1088 37.83 5.54 -2.84
N LYS A 1089 38.59 5.22 -1.79
CA LYS A 1089 39.83 4.43 -1.74
C LYS A 1089 39.78 3.44 -0.58
N ILE A 1090 40.74 2.52 -0.51
CA ILE A 1090 41.00 1.70 0.67
C ILE A 1090 41.60 2.59 1.76
N LEU A 1091 40.82 2.84 2.81
CA LEU A 1091 41.18 3.71 3.94
C LEU A 1091 42.11 3.00 4.93
N ASP A 1092 41.81 1.73 5.23
CA ASP A 1092 42.61 0.84 6.08
C ASP A 1092 42.39 -0.62 5.63
N TYR A 1093 43.31 -1.51 5.98
CA TYR A 1093 43.17 -2.94 5.77
C TYR A 1093 43.90 -3.75 6.85
N ARG A 1094 43.44 -4.98 7.08
CA ARG A 1094 44.03 -5.91 8.05
C ARG A 1094 43.94 -7.33 7.53
N LEU A 1095 44.95 -8.13 7.85
CA LEU A 1095 44.91 -9.58 7.66
C LEU A 1095 44.51 -10.25 8.98
N VAL A 1096 43.48 -11.08 8.94
CA VAL A 1096 42.88 -11.70 10.13
C VAL A 1096 42.70 -13.19 9.90
N GLU A 1097 43.28 -14.01 10.77
CA GLU A 1097 43.02 -15.45 10.76
C GLU A 1097 41.61 -15.74 11.30
N LEU A 1098 40.75 -16.30 10.47
CA LEU A 1098 39.42 -16.75 10.85
C LEU A 1098 39.46 -18.21 11.30
N LYS A 1099 38.77 -18.51 12.40
CA LYS A 1099 38.45 -19.85 12.87
C LYS A 1099 37.06 -20.25 12.39
N THR A 1100 36.77 -21.54 12.31
CA THR A 1100 35.40 -22.02 12.07
C THR A 1100 34.47 -21.56 13.21
N GLY A 1101 33.28 -21.09 12.86
CA GLY A 1101 32.30 -20.50 13.76
C GLY A 1101 32.50 -19.00 13.96
N ARG A 1102 32.34 -18.54 15.20
CA ARG A 1102 32.37 -17.11 15.56
C ARG A 1102 33.81 -16.59 15.67
N ASN A 1103 34.04 -15.42 15.07
CA ASN A 1103 35.26 -14.63 15.17
C ASN A 1103 34.89 -13.20 15.58
N ASN A 1104 35.72 -12.54 16.38
CA ASN A 1104 35.50 -11.15 16.77
C ASN A 1104 36.59 -10.29 16.12
N LEU A 1105 36.19 -9.33 15.29
CA LEU A 1105 37.08 -8.39 14.62
C LEU A 1105 37.14 -7.08 15.41
N PRO A 1106 38.23 -6.77 16.14
CA PRO A 1106 38.37 -5.50 16.84
C PRO A 1106 38.60 -4.36 15.84
N VAL A 1107 37.74 -3.36 15.89
CA VAL A 1107 37.81 -2.15 15.07
C VAL A 1107 37.88 -0.91 15.97
N ASP A 1108 38.89 -0.09 15.72
CA ASP A 1108 39.03 1.25 16.31
C ASP A 1108 38.47 2.24 15.28
N PHE A 1109 37.37 2.90 15.61
CA PHE A 1109 36.67 3.84 14.73
C PHE A 1109 37.26 5.23 14.95
N ASP A 1110 38.42 5.52 14.38
CA ASP A 1110 39.04 6.84 14.49
C ASP A 1110 38.51 7.84 13.45
N ALA A 1111 39.15 9.00 13.35
CA ALA A 1111 38.75 10.04 12.41
C ALA A 1111 39.05 9.68 10.94
N ASP A 1112 39.86 8.66 10.68
CA ASP A 1112 40.24 8.24 9.33
C ASP A 1112 39.14 7.42 8.65
N LEU A 1113 38.21 6.86 9.43
CA LEU A 1113 37.03 6.13 8.94
C LEU A 1113 35.76 7.01 8.84
N ALA A 1114 35.87 8.32 9.12
CA ALA A 1114 34.76 9.27 9.02
C ALA A 1114 34.74 9.98 7.65
N PRO A 1115 33.58 10.43 7.13
CA PRO A 1115 32.25 10.35 7.74
C PRO A 1115 31.51 9.02 7.50
N ASN A 1116 31.86 8.26 6.46
CA ASN A 1116 31.26 6.97 6.10
C ASN A 1116 32.32 6.04 5.49
N PHE A 1117 32.16 4.73 5.69
CA PHE A 1117 32.99 3.70 5.05
C PHE A 1117 32.20 2.39 4.89
N GLU A 1118 32.67 1.49 4.02
CA GLU A 1118 32.20 0.12 3.89
C GLU A 1118 33.24 -0.86 4.49
N LEU A 1119 32.78 -1.81 5.30
CA LEU A 1119 33.60 -2.90 5.81
C LEU A 1119 33.42 -4.14 4.92
N ALA A 1120 34.48 -4.56 4.24
CA ALA A 1120 34.48 -5.79 3.46
C ALA A 1120 35.47 -6.80 4.06
N VAL A 1121 35.07 -8.09 4.07
CA VAL A 1121 35.94 -9.21 4.47
C VAL A 1121 35.95 -10.21 3.32
N ALA A 1122 37.14 -10.48 2.79
CA ALA A 1122 37.37 -11.43 1.69
C ALA A 1122 38.43 -12.44 2.11
N LEU A 1123 38.38 -13.65 1.55
CA LEU A 1123 39.40 -14.67 1.78
C LEU A 1123 39.48 -15.58 0.55
N MET A 1124 40.63 -16.21 0.36
CA MET A 1124 40.85 -17.19 -0.69
C MET A 1124 40.58 -18.58 -0.15
N THR A 1125 39.86 -19.40 -0.90
CA THR A 1125 39.70 -20.83 -0.58
C THR A 1125 39.97 -21.66 -1.81
N ASP A 1126 40.71 -22.76 -1.66
CA ASP A 1126 40.65 -23.82 -2.65
C ASP A 1126 39.20 -24.33 -2.74
N GLY A 1127 38.67 -24.49 -3.95
CA GLY A 1127 37.35 -25.10 -4.17
C GLY A 1127 37.23 -26.42 -3.41
N ASP A 1128 36.10 -26.64 -2.72
CA ASP A 1128 35.92 -27.69 -1.71
C ASP A 1128 36.47 -29.07 -2.17
N ARG A 1129 37.53 -29.57 -1.50
CA ARG A 1129 38.10 -30.94 -1.69
C ARG A 1129 37.08 -32.07 -1.42
N LYS A 1130 35.90 -31.76 -0.86
CA LYS A 1130 34.89 -32.73 -0.39
C LYS A 1130 33.49 -32.55 -1.00
N GLY A 1131 33.34 -31.67 -1.99
CA GLY A 1131 32.10 -31.54 -2.74
C GLY A 1131 32.06 -32.53 -3.89
N GLY A 1132 31.81 -33.81 -3.61
CA GLY A 1132 31.04 -34.63 -4.55
C GLY A 1132 29.65 -34.01 -4.64
N ARG A 1133 29.53 -32.88 -5.34
CA ARG A 1133 28.25 -32.28 -5.69
C ARG A 1133 27.66 -33.32 -6.63
N GLU A 1134 26.77 -34.14 -6.09
CA GLU A 1134 25.81 -34.84 -6.94
C GLU A 1134 25.26 -33.76 -7.87
N ASP A 1135 25.56 -33.96 -9.15
CA ASP A 1135 25.07 -33.22 -10.31
C ASP A 1135 23.53 -33.24 -10.23
N ARG A 1136 22.94 -32.36 -9.42
CA ARG A 1136 21.57 -31.90 -9.64
C ARG A 1136 21.61 -31.34 -11.06
N GLY A 1137 20.74 -31.84 -11.92
CA GLY A 1137 20.64 -31.49 -13.35
C GLY A 1137 20.24 -30.05 -13.64
N GLU A 1138 20.82 -29.10 -12.91
CA GLU A 1138 20.88 -27.68 -13.22
C GLU A 1138 22.31 -27.42 -13.69
N THR A 1139 22.43 -27.03 -14.95
CA THR A 1139 23.64 -26.44 -15.51
C THR A 1139 24.07 -25.28 -14.63
N LEU A 1140 25.03 -25.51 -13.72
CA LEU A 1140 25.96 -24.47 -13.31
C LEU A 1140 26.51 -23.83 -14.60
N PRO A 1141 26.69 -22.50 -14.66
CA PRO A 1141 27.51 -21.91 -15.71
C PRO A 1141 28.90 -22.50 -15.52
N ARG A 1142 29.17 -23.55 -16.29
CA ARG A 1142 30.46 -24.14 -16.50
C ARG A 1142 31.33 -23.02 -17.03
N SER A 1143 32.15 -22.40 -16.19
CA SER A 1143 33.41 -21.80 -16.61
C SER A 1143 34.32 -22.92 -17.12
N GLN A 1144 33.91 -23.53 -18.23
CA GLN A 1144 34.65 -24.56 -18.95
C GLN A 1144 35.28 -23.89 -20.16
N LEU A 1145 36.57 -23.62 -20.07
CA LEU A 1145 37.43 -23.50 -21.25
C LEU A 1145 37.58 -24.89 -21.87
N ALA A 1146 36.62 -25.24 -22.74
CA ALA A 1146 36.74 -26.35 -23.65
C ALA A 1146 36.60 -25.83 -25.08
N VAL A 1147 37.73 -25.63 -25.77
CA VAL A 1147 37.73 -25.32 -27.20
C VAL A 1147 37.48 -26.62 -27.96
N HIS A 1148 36.27 -26.77 -28.53
CA HIS A 1148 35.99 -27.81 -29.51
C HIS A 1148 36.22 -27.27 -30.94
N ARG A 1149 37.33 -27.64 -31.58
CA ARG A 1149 37.47 -27.47 -33.05
C ARG A 1149 36.56 -28.48 -33.76
N ARG A 1150 35.37 -28.05 -34.19
CA ARG A 1150 34.61 -28.71 -35.27
C ARG A 1150 34.82 -27.93 -36.56
N ALA A 1151 35.41 -28.57 -37.56
CA ALA A 1151 35.34 -28.07 -38.92
C ALA A 1151 33.92 -28.27 -39.47
N ARG A 1152 33.18 -27.18 -39.76
CA ARG A 1152 32.33 -27.02 -40.98
C ARG A 1152 31.69 -25.63 -41.11
N ALA A 1153 31.53 -25.25 -42.37
CA ALA A 1153 30.92 -24.04 -42.90
C ALA A 1153 29.44 -23.88 -42.52
N ASP A 1154 29.08 -22.74 -41.94
CA ASP A 1154 28.13 -21.76 -42.47
C ASP A 1154 27.97 -20.61 -41.46
N GLY A 1155 27.69 -19.41 -41.96
CA GLY A 1155 27.75 -18.16 -41.22
C GLY A 1155 26.58 -17.87 -40.27
N GLN A 1156 26.86 -16.90 -39.39
CA GLN A 1156 26.00 -16.21 -38.41
C GLN A 1156 25.75 -16.91 -37.07
N ASN A 1157 26.31 -16.34 -35.99
CA ASN A 1157 25.53 -15.66 -34.94
C ASN A 1157 26.44 -14.99 -33.88
N GLU A 1158 25.97 -13.85 -33.39
CA GLU A 1158 26.48 -13.06 -32.25
C GLU A 1158 26.44 -13.86 -30.94
N VAL A 1159 27.39 -13.58 -30.05
CA VAL A 1159 27.39 -14.06 -28.64
C VAL A 1159 27.85 -12.91 -27.74
N GLU A 1160 26.93 -12.42 -26.91
CA GLU A 1160 27.18 -11.62 -25.70
C GLU A 1160 27.85 -12.49 -24.63
N ILE A 1161 28.96 -12.02 -24.04
CA ILE A 1161 29.67 -12.71 -22.95
C ILE A 1161 29.73 -11.74 -21.76
N GLY A 1162 28.93 -12.00 -20.72
CA GLY A 1162 29.06 -11.41 -19.40
C GLY A 1162 29.68 -12.41 -18.42
N TRP A 1163 30.62 -11.96 -17.58
CA TRP A 1163 31.32 -12.79 -16.58
C TRP A 1163 30.69 -12.61 -15.19
N ARG A 1164 30.61 -13.71 -14.42
CA ARG A 1164 30.31 -13.74 -12.98
C ARG A 1164 31.43 -14.44 -12.25
#